data_AF-A0A954FQI8-F1
#
_entry.id   AF-A0A954FQI8-F1
#
_cell.length_a   1.000
_cell.length_b   1.000
_cell.length_c   1.000
_cell.angle_alpha   90.00
_cell.angle_beta   90.00
_cell.angle_gamma   90.00
#
_symmetry.space_group_name_H-M   'P 1'
#
loop_
_entity.id
_entity.type
_entity.pdbx_description
1 polymer ?
#
loop_
_entity_poly.entity_id
_entity_poly.type
_entity_poly.pdbx_seq_one_letter_code
_entity_poly.pdbx_strand_id
1 'polypeptide(L)'
;MSLRNFIRRTHLLIQQGLYESRHTPHGHQGTLELTRLEERVLFSASAVTPVLAEVAEISGALFADSGPATDATAFNIPDQQILDLVADSVLPSQTADPNQVGTATEHTLELVFLDSSVSNLDQIISDLKTENAADSSRTLEYIMLDSTRDGIAQITSALLNFNGIDGMHIVSHGSDGQVQLGSMTLSLANLDRYRTAISAWQHSMSDKADILIYGCDVAASDNGQELLSQLSDLTQTDVASGEGFAAADVQTSGDVAMTSPAASVATQLIFVDTSVDRWETLLENARRESLDAEVVIIDGEADGISQITAALQGRHDISAIHLISHGDPGELLIGNSRLNISNLEDYADSIGGWKDALSADADILIYGCDIGQGIFGQGFVQQLATMTGADVAASTNATGTASLGGDWTLEYNVGQIETASLFNTPPSDWTGVLAVTSNGTVTSGLMNNGTSLTFSHTVAAGTNRVMFVEIAIDGLGANVTSVTYGGVALTQVGRGAGNHAVEIWKLVNPTVGTANVVINFAGTTTAAAGATTFNGVDQTTPNGTFVSATGTSTTATFNVASAVGDVVIDAQYWKGISTTTDGAGQTAQWGQGNATFLGGFTIEAGATTVTMSGTSGTSTQWEIAAVSVKAAAAAANTAPTLNASKSPVLTAENEDAAVPTGAVGTLISSLVDFATPSGQVDNVTDPDSGAALGIAVSAADTTQGSWYYTTNGGTNWLALGSVSSSNARLLAADSNTRLYFKPNANYNGTLSSAITFYAWDQTSGANGSLVSLTSSDT
;
A
#
# COMPACT_ATOMS: atom_id res chain seq x y z
N MET A 1 5.00 -11.21 -23.78
CA MET A 1 5.44 -10.91 -25.17
C MET A 1 6.88 -11.43 -25.30
N SER A 2 7.27 -12.18 -26.35
CA SER A 2 8.66 -12.69 -26.46
C SER A 2 9.66 -11.54 -26.44
N LEU A 3 10.76 -11.65 -25.67
CA LEU A 3 11.87 -10.68 -25.57
C LEU A 3 12.40 -10.24 -26.95
N ARG A 4 12.22 -11.11 -27.95
CA ARG A 4 12.42 -10.89 -29.39
C ARG A 4 11.67 -9.70 -29.98
N ASN A 5 10.43 -9.49 -29.54
CA ASN A 5 9.64 -8.33 -29.93
C ASN A 5 10.00 -7.11 -29.09
N PHE A 6 10.56 -7.28 -27.88
CA PHE A 6 10.99 -6.19 -27.01
C PHE A 6 12.28 -5.57 -27.54
N ILE A 7 13.36 -6.33 -27.76
CA ILE A 7 14.64 -5.79 -28.29
C ILE A 7 14.44 -5.14 -29.67
N ARG A 8 13.65 -5.75 -30.57
CA ARG A 8 13.30 -5.13 -31.86
C ARG A 8 12.45 -3.88 -31.72
N ARG A 9 11.52 -3.82 -30.75
CA ARG A 9 10.65 -2.66 -30.53
C ARG A 9 11.40 -1.53 -29.83
N THR A 10 12.31 -1.82 -28.89
CA THR A 10 13.16 -0.83 -28.23
C THR A 10 14.16 -0.22 -29.21
N HIS A 11 14.78 -1.01 -30.10
CA HIS A 11 15.64 -0.46 -31.16
C HIS A 11 14.85 0.40 -32.18
N LEU A 12 13.58 0.08 -32.42
CA LEU A 12 12.66 0.89 -33.24
C LEU A 12 12.12 2.13 -32.50
N LEU A 13 11.97 2.07 -31.18
CA LEU A 13 11.52 3.17 -30.31
C LEU A 13 12.66 4.16 -30.02
N ILE A 14 13.91 3.69 -29.93
CA ILE A 14 15.12 4.53 -29.86
C ILE A 14 15.26 5.36 -31.15
N GLN A 15 14.92 4.80 -32.32
CA GLN A 15 14.80 5.61 -33.56
C GLN A 15 13.62 6.60 -33.56
N GLN A 16 12.67 6.48 -32.62
CA GLN A 16 11.46 7.30 -32.53
C GLN A 16 11.45 8.29 -31.35
N GLY A 17 12.51 8.35 -30.54
CA GLY A 17 12.81 9.48 -29.66
C GLY A 17 11.85 9.71 -28.49
N LEU A 18 11.54 8.69 -27.70
CA LEU A 18 10.85 8.85 -26.42
C LEU A 18 11.84 8.63 -25.27
N TYR A 19 12.28 9.75 -24.70
CA TYR A 19 13.17 9.94 -23.53
C TYR A 19 14.65 9.59 -23.74
N GLU A 20 15.39 10.55 -24.32
CA GLU A 20 16.81 10.48 -24.61
C GLU A 20 17.50 11.75 -24.09
N SER A 21 18.52 11.61 -23.24
CA SER A 21 19.51 12.66 -23.01
C SER A 21 20.54 12.57 -24.13
N ARG A 22 20.35 13.33 -25.21
CA ARG A 22 21.30 13.36 -26.34
C ARG A 22 22.55 14.13 -25.98
N HIS A 23 23.70 13.47 -25.98
CA HIS A 23 24.98 14.14 -26.01
C HIS A 23 25.25 14.67 -27.43
N THR A 24 25.22 15.99 -27.63
CA THR A 24 25.69 16.57 -28.90
C THR A 24 27.22 16.52 -28.95
N PRO A 25 27.84 15.89 -29.96
CA PRO A 25 29.29 15.85 -30.04
C PRO A 25 29.83 17.25 -30.31
N HIS A 26 30.67 17.71 -29.38
CA HIS A 26 31.54 18.89 -29.46
C HIS A 26 30.88 20.24 -29.82
N GLY A 27 30.41 20.91 -28.75
CA GLY A 27 30.55 22.35 -28.57
C GLY A 27 29.46 23.23 -29.18
N HIS A 28 28.54 23.70 -28.34
CA HIS A 28 28.00 25.07 -28.26
C HIS A 28 27.01 25.14 -27.09
N GLN A 29 27.21 26.05 -26.12
CA GLN A 29 26.22 26.31 -25.06
C GLN A 29 24.98 26.98 -25.66
N GLY A 30 23.80 26.40 -25.43
CA GLY A 30 22.52 26.97 -25.84
C GLY A 30 21.36 26.49 -24.96
N THR A 31 20.66 27.44 -24.36
CA THR A 31 19.51 27.38 -23.45
C THR A 31 18.39 26.40 -23.86
N LEU A 32 17.85 25.66 -22.88
CA LEU A 32 16.62 24.85 -23.00
C LEU A 32 15.40 25.75 -23.27
N GLU A 33 14.74 25.57 -24.43
CA GLU A 33 13.36 26.00 -24.64
C GLU A 33 12.44 24.79 -24.80
N LEU A 34 11.51 24.63 -23.86
CA LEU A 34 10.30 23.81 -24.07
C LEU A 34 9.35 24.56 -25.01
N THR A 35 9.04 23.99 -26.16
CA THR A 35 7.80 24.31 -26.89
C THR A 35 7.11 23.04 -27.39
N ARG A 36 5.79 23.00 -27.18
CA ARG A 36 4.83 22.02 -27.69
C ARG A 36 4.18 22.60 -28.95
N LEU A 37 3.92 21.76 -29.97
CA LEU A 37 3.00 21.89 -31.15
C LEU A 37 3.63 21.10 -32.33
N GLU A 38 2.96 20.43 -33.26
CA GLU A 38 1.60 19.99 -33.55
C GLU A 38 1.73 18.96 -34.71
N GLU A 39 0.68 18.19 -35.02
CA GLU A 39 0.70 17.07 -35.97
C GLU A 39 0.67 17.52 -37.46
N ARG A 40 1.54 16.95 -38.33
CA ARG A 40 1.23 16.34 -39.67
C ARG A 40 2.41 16.26 -40.67
N VAL A 41 2.61 15.03 -41.18
CA VAL A 41 2.85 14.61 -42.60
C VAL A 41 4.17 14.95 -43.33
N LEU A 42 4.96 13.87 -43.55
CA LEU A 42 5.76 13.45 -44.73
C LEU A 42 6.49 14.51 -45.61
N PHE A 43 7.84 14.46 -45.67
CA PHE A 43 8.66 13.98 -46.80
C PHE A 43 10.14 14.46 -46.76
N SER A 44 11.04 13.48 -46.93
CA SER A 44 12.35 13.46 -47.65
C SER A 44 13.52 14.42 -47.31
N ALA A 45 14.59 13.80 -46.80
CA ALA A 45 15.97 13.71 -47.35
C ALA A 45 16.76 14.99 -47.75
N SER A 46 17.88 15.25 -47.07
CA SER A 46 19.26 15.03 -47.56
C SER A 46 20.31 15.93 -46.89
N ALA A 47 21.52 15.36 -46.78
CA ALA A 47 22.70 15.87 -46.09
C ALA A 47 23.41 17.04 -46.78
N VAL A 48 24.14 17.84 -45.99
CA VAL A 48 25.36 18.55 -46.44
C VAL A 48 26.43 18.55 -45.34
N THR A 49 27.63 18.19 -45.79
CA THR A 49 28.92 17.96 -45.12
C THR A 49 29.72 19.25 -44.82
N PRO A 50 30.88 19.17 -44.11
CA PRO A 50 31.35 20.16 -43.14
C PRO A 50 32.44 21.10 -43.68
N VAL A 51 32.88 22.07 -42.87
CA VAL A 51 34.11 22.84 -43.08
C VAL A 51 34.92 22.94 -41.78
N LEU A 52 36.18 22.50 -41.89
CA LEU A 52 37.29 22.56 -40.94
C LEU A 52 37.81 24.00 -40.71
N ALA A 53 38.29 24.31 -39.50
CA ALA A 53 39.67 24.81 -39.23
C ALA A 53 39.80 25.47 -37.83
N GLU A 54 40.57 24.81 -36.96
CA GLU A 54 41.84 25.29 -36.35
C GLU A 54 41.92 26.68 -35.67
N VAL A 55 42.41 26.71 -34.41
CA VAL A 55 43.64 27.41 -33.93
C VAL A 55 43.57 27.91 -32.46
N ALA A 56 44.56 27.42 -31.69
CA ALA A 56 45.38 28.02 -30.60
C ALA A 56 44.91 28.28 -29.16
N GLU A 57 45.79 27.79 -28.29
CA GLU A 57 46.07 28.01 -26.87
C GLU A 57 46.06 29.47 -26.36
N ILE A 58 45.86 29.66 -25.04
CA ILE A 58 46.89 30.05 -24.04
C ILE A 58 46.23 30.57 -22.74
N SER A 59 46.56 29.89 -21.63
CA SER A 59 46.85 30.35 -20.25
C SER A 59 46.01 31.42 -19.52
N GLY A 60 45.74 31.13 -18.24
CA GLY A 60 46.09 32.07 -17.17
C GLY A 60 45.13 32.25 -15.99
N ALA A 61 45.37 31.47 -14.93
CA ALA A 61 45.44 31.85 -13.51
C ALA A 61 44.20 32.43 -12.78
N LEU A 62 43.84 31.84 -11.63
CA LEU A 62 44.23 32.38 -10.31
C LEU A 62 43.83 31.43 -9.15
N PHE A 63 44.75 31.32 -8.18
CA PHE A 63 44.66 30.62 -6.90
C PHE A 63 43.79 31.39 -5.88
N ALA A 64 43.15 30.69 -4.93
CA ALA A 64 43.24 31.02 -3.50
C ALA A 64 42.69 29.89 -2.57
N ASP A 65 43.61 29.44 -1.75
CA ASP A 65 43.62 28.48 -0.62
C ASP A 65 42.78 28.90 0.61
N SER A 66 42.26 27.92 1.37
CA SER A 66 42.46 27.81 2.83
C SER A 66 41.77 26.56 3.44
N GLY A 67 42.58 25.56 3.82
CA GLY A 67 42.21 24.55 4.84
C GLY A 67 42.27 25.12 6.28
N PRO A 68 42.30 24.32 7.38
CA PRO A 68 42.68 22.89 7.45
C PRO A 68 41.91 21.97 8.46
N ALA A 69 42.23 20.66 8.38
CA ALA A 69 42.40 19.66 9.47
C ALA A 69 41.16 19.27 10.35
N THR A 70 40.88 18.05 10.80
CA THR A 70 41.52 16.71 11.01
C THR A 70 40.40 15.86 11.69
N ASP A 71 40.23 14.53 11.58
CA ASP A 71 41.13 13.41 11.91
C ASP A 71 40.49 12.05 11.47
N ALA A 72 41.32 11.00 11.45
CA ALA A 72 41.28 9.70 10.74
C ALA A 72 40.16 8.69 11.14
N THR A 73 39.83 7.62 10.38
CA THR A 73 40.70 6.58 9.77
C THR A 73 40.02 5.80 8.63
N ALA A 74 40.66 5.68 7.46
CA ALA A 74 40.33 4.67 6.43
C ALA A 74 41.61 4.07 5.81
N PHE A 75 41.51 2.77 5.50
CA PHE A 75 42.59 1.85 5.15
C PHE A 75 43.31 2.17 3.83
N ASN A 76 44.61 1.89 3.82
CA ASN A 76 45.57 2.12 2.74
C ASN A 76 45.91 0.79 2.04
N ILE A 77 45.83 0.70 0.70
CA ILE A 77 46.66 -0.22 -0.09
C ILE A 77 47.38 0.61 -1.17
N PRO A 78 48.71 0.44 -1.37
CA PRO A 78 49.52 1.36 -2.18
C PRO A 78 49.56 0.97 -3.66
N ASP A 79 49.47 1.98 -4.53
CA ASP A 79 49.73 1.91 -5.97
C ASP A 79 51.19 1.54 -6.28
N GLN A 80 51.48 0.27 -6.63
CA GLN A 80 52.63 -0.08 -7.50
C GLN A 80 52.76 -1.55 -7.97
N GLN A 81 51.67 -2.29 -8.26
CA GLN A 81 51.81 -3.68 -8.74
C GLN A 81 50.98 -4.10 -9.97
N ILE A 82 50.56 -3.18 -10.86
CA ILE A 82 50.03 -3.58 -12.18
C ILE A 82 50.60 -2.67 -13.28
N LEU A 83 51.93 -2.70 -13.40
CA LEU A 83 52.65 -2.05 -14.51
C LEU A 83 53.86 -2.91 -14.88
N ASP A 84 53.63 -4.20 -15.14
CA ASP A 84 54.68 -5.12 -15.58
C ASP A 84 54.16 -6.40 -16.27
N LEU A 85 53.17 -6.27 -17.17
CA LEU A 85 52.82 -7.37 -18.09
C LEU A 85 52.44 -6.89 -19.51
N VAL A 86 53.11 -5.84 -20.00
CA VAL A 86 53.07 -5.43 -21.41
C VAL A 86 54.43 -5.70 -22.05
N ALA A 87 54.70 -6.97 -22.33
CA ALA A 87 55.64 -7.38 -23.37
C ALA A 87 55.47 -8.88 -23.65
N ASP A 88 55.12 -9.17 -24.91
CA ASP A 88 55.44 -10.40 -25.64
C ASP A 88 54.26 -11.33 -25.99
N SER A 89 53.60 -11.03 -27.12
CA SER A 89 53.35 -12.01 -28.20
C SER A 89 52.62 -11.35 -29.37
N VAL A 90 53.41 -10.90 -30.34
CA VAL A 90 52.97 -10.64 -31.71
C VAL A 90 52.79 -11.97 -32.44
N LEU A 91 51.61 -12.22 -33.03
CA LEU A 91 51.36 -13.16 -34.14
C LEU A 91 50.04 -12.77 -34.86
N PRO A 92 49.85 -13.09 -36.17
CA PRO A 92 50.08 -12.15 -37.28
C PRO A 92 48.81 -11.62 -37.96
N SER A 93 48.97 -10.50 -38.67
CA SER A 93 47.99 -9.92 -39.58
C SER A 93 47.68 -10.84 -40.78
N GLN A 94 46.40 -11.09 -41.03
CA GLN A 94 45.93 -11.54 -42.34
C GLN A 94 45.70 -10.31 -43.22
N THR A 95 46.45 -10.25 -44.31
CA THR A 95 46.28 -9.31 -45.43
C THR A 95 45.00 -9.64 -46.19
N ALA A 96 44.04 -8.72 -46.25
CA ALA A 96 42.94 -8.77 -47.21
C ALA A 96 43.27 -7.90 -48.44
N ASP A 97 42.98 -8.47 -49.60
CA ASP A 97 43.13 -8.02 -50.99
C ASP A 97 42.47 -6.64 -51.27
N PRO A 98 43.13 -5.65 -51.91
CA PRO A 98 42.57 -4.31 -52.13
C PRO A 98 41.42 -4.21 -53.15
N ASN A 99 40.91 -5.32 -53.71
CA ASN A 99 39.89 -5.30 -54.76
C ASN A 99 38.59 -6.05 -54.44
N GLN A 100 38.26 -6.24 -53.16
CA GLN A 100 36.92 -6.64 -52.73
C GLN A 100 36.17 -5.42 -52.21
N VAL A 101 35.34 -4.79 -53.06
CA VAL A 101 34.26 -3.90 -52.60
C VAL A 101 33.14 -4.79 -52.07
N GLY A 102 33.34 -5.31 -50.86
CA GLY A 102 32.30 -5.86 -50.01
C GLY A 102 32.01 -4.83 -48.92
N THR A 103 30.75 -4.49 -48.70
CA THR A 103 30.32 -3.72 -47.53
C THR A 103 30.80 -4.46 -46.28
N ALA A 104 31.82 -3.95 -45.59
CA ALA A 104 32.19 -4.46 -44.29
C ALA A 104 31.00 -4.20 -43.37
N THR A 105 30.28 -5.25 -42.99
CA THR A 105 29.29 -5.16 -41.93
C THR A 105 30.03 -4.73 -40.67
N GLU A 106 29.76 -3.53 -40.14
CA GLU A 106 30.29 -3.13 -38.82
C GLU A 106 29.88 -4.22 -37.83
N HIS A 107 30.87 -4.77 -37.13
CA HIS A 107 30.65 -5.84 -36.18
C HIS A 107 30.74 -5.22 -34.79
N THR A 108 29.60 -5.10 -34.09
CA THR A 108 29.55 -4.38 -32.80
C THR A 108 29.91 -5.28 -31.62
N LEU A 109 30.62 -4.75 -30.62
CA LEU A 109 30.86 -5.44 -29.36
C LEU A 109 29.97 -4.86 -28.26
N GLU A 110 29.05 -5.65 -27.73
CA GLU A 110 28.12 -5.23 -26.68
C GLU A 110 28.32 -6.07 -25.41
N LEU A 111 28.36 -5.41 -24.24
CA LEU A 111 28.43 -6.07 -22.94
C LEU A 111 27.07 -6.07 -22.26
N VAL A 112 26.66 -7.20 -21.70
CA VAL A 112 25.43 -7.36 -20.93
C VAL A 112 25.78 -7.71 -19.48
N PHE A 113 25.69 -6.73 -18.60
CA PHE A 113 25.78 -6.89 -17.16
C PHE A 113 24.44 -7.37 -16.61
N LEU A 114 24.46 -8.47 -15.87
CA LEU A 114 23.28 -9.14 -15.33
C LEU A 114 23.44 -9.23 -13.82
N ASP A 115 22.63 -8.50 -13.07
CA ASP A 115 22.65 -8.56 -11.62
C ASP A 115 22.03 -9.87 -11.12
N SER A 116 22.76 -10.65 -10.32
CA SER A 116 22.31 -11.95 -9.82
C SER A 116 21.05 -11.91 -8.95
N SER A 117 20.60 -10.72 -8.53
CA SER A 117 19.33 -10.52 -7.83
C SER A 117 18.11 -10.48 -8.77
N VAL A 118 18.30 -10.34 -10.09
CA VAL A 118 17.20 -10.35 -11.07
C VAL A 118 16.61 -11.75 -11.20
N SER A 119 15.28 -11.87 -11.13
CA SER A 119 14.59 -13.16 -11.26
C SER A 119 14.64 -13.66 -12.72
N ASN A 120 14.48 -14.97 -12.93
CA ASN A 120 14.44 -15.59 -14.26
C ASN A 120 15.68 -15.38 -15.16
N LEU A 121 16.84 -15.04 -14.57
CA LEU A 121 18.11 -14.83 -15.27
C LEU A 121 18.52 -15.97 -16.22
N ASP A 122 18.35 -17.22 -15.82
CA ASP A 122 18.72 -18.37 -16.65
C ASP A 122 17.91 -18.42 -17.96
N GLN A 123 16.63 -18.03 -17.90
CA GLN A 123 15.76 -17.93 -19.07
C GLN A 123 16.14 -16.72 -19.93
N ILE A 124 16.42 -15.57 -19.32
CA ILE A 124 16.88 -14.35 -20.01
C ILE A 124 18.19 -14.62 -20.75
N ILE A 125 19.16 -15.27 -20.10
CA ILE A 125 20.45 -15.66 -20.68
C ILE A 125 20.24 -16.66 -21.82
N SER A 126 19.34 -17.63 -21.66
CA SER A 126 19.02 -18.60 -22.71
C SER A 126 18.41 -17.94 -23.95
N ASP A 127 17.50 -16.98 -23.75
CA ASP A 127 16.85 -16.24 -24.83
C ASP A 127 17.85 -15.33 -25.54
N LEU A 128 18.67 -14.57 -24.80
CA LEU A 128 19.70 -13.69 -25.36
C LEU A 128 20.78 -14.48 -26.13
N LYS A 129 21.21 -15.64 -25.63
CA LYS A 129 22.17 -16.52 -26.33
C LYS A 129 21.57 -17.08 -27.63
N THR A 130 20.29 -17.42 -27.62
CA THR A 130 19.58 -17.91 -28.82
C THR A 130 19.47 -16.82 -29.88
N GLU A 131 19.29 -15.56 -29.48
CA GLU A 131 19.25 -14.41 -30.39
C GLU A 131 20.64 -13.99 -30.88
N ASN A 132 21.65 -13.98 -30.03
CA ASN A 132 23.05 -13.69 -30.41
C ASN A 132 23.56 -14.70 -31.44
N ALA A 133 23.20 -15.98 -31.31
CA ALA A 133 23.57 -17.01 -32.29
C ALA A 133 22.91 -16.82 -33.67
N ALA A 134 21.88 -15.98 -33.78
CA ALA A 134 21.15 -15.69 -35.01
C ALA A 134 21.63 -14.40 -35.72
N ASP A 135 22.50 -13.60 -35.09
CA ASP A 135 22.99 -12.33 -35.61
C ASP A 135 24.52 -12.28 -35.64
N SER A 136 25.10 -12.44 -36.83
CA SER A 136 26.56 -12.42 -37.02
C SER A 136 27.14 -11.00 -37.13
N SER A 137 26.34 -9.95 -36.91
CA SER A 137 26.77 -8.55 -36.97
C SER A 137 27.12 -7.95 -35.62
N ARG A 138 26.99 -8.71 -34.52
CA ARG A 138 27.39 -8.29 -33.17
C ARG A 138 27.92 -9.44 -32.33
N THR A 139 28.71 -9.11 -31.31
CA THR A 139 29.08 -10.03 -30.21
C THR A 139 28.49 -9.50 -28.91
N LEU A 140 27.65 -10.32 -28.26
CA LEU A 140 27.22 -10.11 -26.87
C LEU A 140 28.11 -10.90 -25.90
N GLU A 141 28.73 -10.21 -24.94
CA GLU A 141 29.42 -10.83 -23.80
C GLU A 141 28.61 -10.61 -22.51
N TYR A 142 28.41 -11.67 -21.73
CA TYR A 142 27.54 -11.66 -20.55
C TYR A 142 28.37 -11.67 -19.27
N ILE A 143 28.13 -10.71 -18.37
CA ILE A 143 28.89 -10.55 -17.13
C ILE A 143 27.92 -10.54 -15.96
N MET A 144 28.06 -11.52 -15.06
CA MET A 144 27.24 -11.59 -13.85
C MET A 144 27.77 -10.64 -12.78
N LEU A 145 26.92 -9.78 -12.24
CA LEU A 145 27.19 -9.01 -11.03
C LEU A 145 26.72 -9.82 -9.83
N ASP A 146 27.60 -9.98 -8.85
CA ASP A 146 27.30 -10.63 -7.58
C ASP A 146 26.56 -9.65 -6.68
N SER A 147 25.34 -10.00 -6.28
CA SER A 147 24.45 -9.20 -5.42
C SER A 147 25.02 -8.90 -4.03
N THR A 148 26.11 -9.56 -3.62
CA THR A 148 26.76 -9.32 -2.32
C THR A 148 27.93 -8.33 -2.39
N ARG A 149 28.38 -7.95 -3.59
CA ARG A 149 29.55 -7.09 -3.81
C ARG A 149 29.17 -5.77 -4.48
N ASP A 150 29.92 -4.69 -4.23
CA ASP A 150 29.66 -3.38 -4.83
C ASP A 150 29.65 -3.48 -6.37
N GLY A 151 28.50 -3.20 -7.01
CA GLY A 151 28.31 -3.41 -8.43
C GLY A 151 29.08 -2.44 -9.32
N ILE A 152 29.30 -1.19 -8.86
CA ILE A 152 30.14 -0.23 -9.60
C ILE A 152 31.58 -0.74 -9.66
N ALA A 153 32.12 -1.24 -8.55
CA ALA A 153 33.47 -1.84 -8.53
C ALA A 153 33.58 -3.07 -9.44
N GLN A 154 32.53 -3.88 -9.51
CA GLN A 154 32.47 -5.05 -10.40
C GLN A 154 32.45 -4.64 -11.88
N ILE A 155 31.60 -3.68 -12.26
CA ILE A 155 31.50 -3.17 -13.64
C ILE A 155 32.84 -2.54 -14.05
N THR A 156 33.39 -1.62 -13.23
CA THR A 156 34.68 -0.98 -13.51
C THR A 156 35.79 -2.01 -13.70
N SER A 157 35.86 -3.05 -12.86
CA SER A 157 36.88 -4.10 -12.97
C SER A 157 36.72 -4.93 -14.24
N ALA A 158 35.48 -5.19 -14.66
CA ALA A 158 35.21 -5.96 -15.86
C ALA A 158 35.62 -5.19 -17.13
N LEU A 159 35.28 -3.90 -17.19
CA LEU A 159 35.57 -3.01 -18.33
C LEU A 159 37.06 -2.85 -18.63
N LEU A 160 37.95 -3.04 -17.65
CA LEU A 160 39.41 -3.02 -17.86
C LEU A 160 39.91 -4.06 -18.89
N ASN A 161 39.13 -5.11 -19.15
CA ASN A 161 39.49 -6.16 -20.09
C ASN A 161 38.95 -5.92 -21.52
N PHE A 162 38.22 -4.83 -21.72
CA PHE A 162 37.53 -4.54 -22.98
C PHE A 162 37.91 -3.15 -23.49
N ASN A 163 37.95 -3.00 -24.81
CA ASN A 163 38.14 -1.72 -25.50
C ASN A 163 37.23 -1.72 -26.74
N GLY A 164 36.69 -0.55 -27.10
CA GLY A 164 35.82 -0.41 -28.26
C GLY A 164 34.46 -1.10 -28.08
N ILE A 165 33.88 -1.02 -26.88
CA ILE A 165 32.50 -1.48 -26.63
C ILE A 165 31.53 -0.51 -27.30
N ASP A 166 30.66 -1.02 -28.17
CA ASP A 166 29.65 -0.25 -28.90
C ASP A 166 28.29 -0.21 -28.19
N GLY A 167 28.10 -0.99 -27.12
CA GLY A 167 26.92 -0.88 -26.27
C GLY A 167 27.09 -1.57 -24.92
N MET A 168 26.61 -0.95 -23.86
CA MET A 168 26.59 -1.52 -22.52
C MET A 168 25.16 -1.64 -22.03
N HIS A 169 24.74 -2.87 -21.76
CA HIS A 169 23.43 -3.21 -21.24
C HIS A 169 23.57 -3.58 -19.77
N ILE A 170 22.80 -2.95 -18.89
CA ILE A 170 22.76 -3.26 -17.47
C ILE A 170 21.36 -3.75 -17.16
N VAL A 171 21.22 -5.03 -16.86
CA VAL A 171 19.96 -5.64 -16.42
C VAL A 171 20.01 -5.81 -14.92
N SER A 172 19.23 -5.01 -14.21
CA SER A 172 19.20 -5.00 -12.76
C SER A 172 17.86 -4.48 -12.23
N HIS A 173 17.63 -4.58 -10.93
CA HIS A 173 16.50 -3.91 -10.31
C HIS A 173 16.70 -2.39 -10.32
N GLY A 174 15.60 -1.65 -10.37
CA GLY A 174 15.61 -0.19 -10.35
C GLY A 174 14.32 0.35 -9.76
N SER A 175 14.34 1.62 -9.40
CA SER A 175 13.17 2.45 -9.09
C SER A 175 13.46 3.86 -9.58
N ASP A 176 12.48 4.77 -9.55
CA ASP A 176 12.71 6.15 -9.97
C ASP A 176 13.92 6.81 -9.29
N GLY A 177 14.88 7.28 -10.10
CA GLY A 177 16.13 7.87 -9.61
C GLY A 177 17.12 6.90 -8.97
N GLN A 178 16.93 5.58 -9.11
CA GLN A 178 17.78 4.56 -8.48
C GLN A 178 17.99 3.32 -9.34
N VAL A 179 19.22 2.79 -9.36
CA VAL A 179 19.57 1.53 -10.04
C VAL A 179 20.34 0.64 -9.07
N GLN A 180 19.83 -0.55 -8.77
CA GLN A 180 20.55 -1.52 -7.95
C GLN A 180 21.71 -2.10 -8.76
N LEU A 181 22.91 -2.20 -8.17
CA LEU A 181 24.08 -2.80 -8.78
C LEU A 181 24.84 -3.59 -7.71
N GLY A 182 24.74 -4.92 -7.76
CA GLY A 182 25.29 -5.82 -6.75
C GLY A 182 24.65 -5.55 -5.39
N SER A 183 25.47 -5.23 -4.38
CA SER A 183 25.01 -4.87 -3.03
C SER A 183 24.73 -3.39 -2.80
N MET A 184 24.88 -2.53 -3.83
CA MET A 184 24.71 -1.09 -3.70
C MET A 184 23.63 -0.54 -4.64
N THR A 185 22.99 0.57 -4.26
CA THR A 185 22.00 1.26 -5.08
C THR A 185 22.58 2.58 -5.58
N LEU A 186 22.74 2.75 -6.89
CA LEU A 186 23.20 3.99 -7.50
C LEU A 186 22.05 5.00 -7.57
N SER A 187 22.26 6.22 -7.08
CA SER A 187 21.26 7.29 -7.09
C SER A 187 21.95 8.65 -7.15
N LEU A 188 21.20 9.74 -7.40
CA LEU A 188 21.75 11.10 -7.34
C LEU A 188 22.42 11.43 -5.99
N ALA A 189 21.91 10.87 -4.89
CA ALA A 189 22.44 11.11 -3.56
C ALA A 189 23.85 10.55 -3.34
N ASN A 190 24.26 9.55 -4.13
CA ASN A 190 25.57 8.91 -4.00
C ASN A 190 26.39 8.87 -5.30
N LEU A 191 25.87 9.37 -6.43
CA LEU A 191 26.55 9.40 -7.72
C LEU A 191 27.93 10.08 -7.62
N ASP A 192 28.02 11.17 -6.87
CA ASP A 192 29.28 11.89 -6.64
C ASP A 192 30.37 11.03 -6.00
N ARG A 193 30.00 10.06 -5.14
CA ARG A 193 30.94 9.12 -4.52
C ARG A 193 31.59 8.20 -5.55
N TYR A 194 30.88 7.89 -6.64
CA TYR A 194 31.29 6.95 -7.69
C TYR A 194 31.75 7.64 -8.98
N ARG A 195 31.73 8.98 -9.01
CA ARG A 195 32.07 9.83 -10.15
C ARG A 195 33.34 9.39 -10.88
N THR A 196 34.43 9.19 -10.14
CA THR A 196 35.72 8.76 -10.73
C THR A 196 35.63 7.38 -11.37
N ALA A 197 34.99 6.42 -10.71
CA ALA A 197 34.87 5.04 -11.20
C ALA A 197 34.00 4.96 -12.45
N ILE A 198 32.87 5.69 -12.48
CA ILE A 198 31.93 5.73 -13.61
C ILE A 198 32.53 6.49 -14.78
N SER A 199 33.19 7.63 -14.54
CA SER A 199 33.84 8.39 -15.63
C SER A 199 34.97 7.61 -16.30
N ALA A 200 35.58 6.64 -15.61
CA ALA A 200 36.60 5.79 -16.21
C ALA A 200 36.03 4.85 -17.29
N TRP A 201 34.74 4.52 -17.24
CA TRP A 201 34.08 3.60 -18.18
C TRP A 201 34.18 4.06 -19.64
N GLN A 202 34.22 5.37 -19.87
CA GLN A 202 34.34 5.97 -21.21
C GLN A 202 35.58 5.47 -21.98
N HIS A 203 36.65 5.06 -21.29
CA HIS A 203 37.89 4.62 -21.93
C HIS A 203 37.79 3.23 -22.56
N SER A 204 36.81 2.43 -22.14
CA SER A 204 36.53 1.10 -22.70
C SER A 204 35.48 1.15 -23.82
N MET A 205 34.78 2.27 -23.97
CA MET A 205 33.68 2.49 -24.90
C MET A 205 34.17 3.04 -26.25
N SER A 206 33.43 2.75 -27.33
CA SER A 206 33.64 3.38 -28.64
C SER A 206 32.92 4.73 -28.73
N ASP A 207 33.26 5.54 -29.73
CA ASP A 207 32.63 6.84 -30.00
C ASP A 207 31.13 6.75 -30.32
N LYS A 208 30.60 5.53 -30.50
CA LYS A 208 29.19 5.23 -30.79
C LYS A 208 28.52 4.43 -29.66
N ALA A 209 29.19 4.26 -28.53
CA ALA A 209 28.65 3.47 -27.44
C ALA A 209 27.41 4.13 -26.86
N ASP A 210 26.42 3.31 -26.51
CA ASP A 210 25.25 3.69 -25.71
C ASP A 210 25.22 2.85 -24.42
N ILE A 211 24.68 3.41 -23.34
CA ILE A 211 24.36 2.67 -22.11
C ILE A 211 22.85 2.50 -21.99
N LEU A 212 22.42 1.26 -21.86
CA LEU A 212 21.02 0.88 -21.70
C LEU A 212 20.81 0.22 -20.35
N ILE A 213 20.03 0.88 -19.49
CA ILE A 213 19.70 0.40 -18.15
C ILE A 213 18.29 -0.21 -18.18
N TYR A 214 18.21 -1.50 -17.93
CA TYR A 214 16.98 -2.25 -17.79
C TYR A 214 16.73 -2.45 -16.29
N GLY A 215 16.08 -1.45 -15.69
CA GLY A 215 15.55 -1.49 -14.34
C GLY A 215 14.22 -0.74 -14.31
N CYS A 216 13.34 -1.09 -13.37
CA CYS A 216 11.99 -0.54 -13.34
C CYS A 216 12.00 0.96 -13.06
N ASP A 217 11.26 1.72 -13.87
CA ASP A 217 10.92 3.13 -13.66
C ASP A 217 12.09 4.08 -13.36
N VAL A 218 13.32 3.72 -13.77
CA VAL A 218 14.57 4.43 -13.42
C VAL A 218 14.51 5.92 -13.77
N ALA A 219 13.75 6.28 -14.81
CA ALA A 219 13.60 7.65 -15.30
C ALA A 219 12.15 8.19 -15.20
N ALA A 220 11.32 7.66 -14.30
CA ALA A 220 9.89 8.00 -14.22
C ALA A 220 9.60 9.43 -13.73
N SER A 221 10.53 10.07 -12.99
CA SER A 221 10.44 11.48 -12.61
C SER A 221 11.65 12.29 -13.07
N ASP A 222 11.59 13.61 -12.85
CA ASP A 222 12.70 14.54 -13.08
C ASP A 222 13.99 14.10 -12.36
N ASN A 223 13.89 13.44 -11.19
CA ASN A 223 15.06 12.93 -10.49
C ASN A 223 15.70 11.72 -11.22
N GLY A 224 14.87 10.84 -11.78
CA GLY A 224 15.33 9.74 -12.62
C GLY A 224 15.96 10.21 -13.93
N GLN A 225 15.33 11.19 -14.58
CA GLN A 225 15.87 11.81 -15.78
C GLN A 225 17.20 12.54 -15.51
N GLU A 226 17.30 13.23 -14.37
CA GLU A 226 18.54 13.88 -13.93
C GLU A 226 19.64 12.85 -13.60
N LEU A 227 19.30 11.69 -13.03
CA LEU A 227 20.26 10.58 -12.85
C LEU A 227 20.83 10.11 -14.20
N LEU A 228 19.98 9.89 -15.20
CA LEU A 228 20.44 9.48 -16.54
C LEU A 228 21.26 10.58 -17.22
N SER A 229 20.88 11.85 -17.07
CA SER A 229 21.63 12.99 -17.59
C SER A 229 23.02 13.06 -16.98
N GLN A 230 23.14 12.93 -15.64
CA GLN A 230 24.44 12.97 -14.99
C GLN A 230 25.29 11.74 -15.32
N LEU A 231 24.68 10.57 -15.52
CA LEU A 231 25.41 9.39 -16.01
C LEU A 231 25.96 9.63 -17.41
N SER A 232 25.14 10.17 -18.32
CA SER A 232 25.56 10.53 -19.68
C SER A 232 26.72 11.53 -19.69
N ASP A 233 26.66 12.56 -18.85
CA ASP A 233 27.75 13.52 -18.70
C ASP A 233 29.04 12.89 -18.15
N LEU A 234 28.92 11.89 -17.27
CA LEU A 234 30.07 11.21 -16.68
C LEU A 234 30.75 10.25 -17.63
N THR A 235 29.95 9.48 -18.37
CA THR A 235 30.44 8.44 -19.27
C THR A 235 30.69 8.95 -20.68
N GLN A 236 30.25 10.18 -21.01
CA GLN A 236 30.36 10.79 -22.35
C GLN A 236 29.72 9.93 -23.45
N THR A 237 28.61 9.26 -23.10
CA THR A 237 27.83 8.37 -23.98
C THR A 237 26.35 8.61 -23.70
N ASP A 238 25.50 8.30 -24.68
CA ASP A 238 24.05 8.39 -24.51
C ASP A 238 23.59 7.29 -23.53
N VAL A 239 22.78 7.69 -22.54
CA VAL A 239 22.24 6.78 -21.52
C VAL A 239 20.73 6.80 -21.59
N ALA A 240 20.12 5.61 -21.67
CA ALA A 240 18.67 5.46 -21.66
C ALA A 240 18.25 4.29 -20.76
N SER A 241 17.00 4.35 -20.27
CA SER A 241 16.36 3.26 -19.53
C SER A 241 15.07 2.79 -20.19
N GLY A 242 14.72 1.51 -20.02
CA GLY A 242 13.47 0.95 -20.55
C GLY A 242 12.33 0.98 -19.53
N GLU A 243 11.13 1.40 -19.95
CA GLU A 243 9.89 1.27 -19.16
C GLU A 243 9.40 -0.18 -19.13
N GLY A 244 9.03 -0.67 -17.94
CA GLY A 244 8.31 -1.92 -17.76
C GLY A 244 6.91 -1.85 -18.37
N PHE A 245 6.38 -2.97 -18.87
CA PHE A 245 5.10 -3.03 -19.59
C PHE A 245 3.89 -2.69 -18.69
N ALA A 246 3.30 -1.50 -18.80
CA ALA A 246 1.93 -1.21 -18.35
C ALA A 246 0.92 -1.32 -19.52
N ALA A 247 -0.13 -2.11 -19.35
CA ALA A 247 -1.12 -2.43 -20.38
C ALA A 247 -2.27 -1.39 -20.43
N ALA A 248 -2.19 -0.41 -21.33
CA ALA A 248 -3.36 0.34 -21.81
C ALA A 248 -3.06 1.12 -23.11
N ASP A 249 -3.31 0.54 -24.28
CA ASP A 249 -4.08 1.21 -25.36
C ASP A 249 -4.31 0.25 -26.54
N VAL A 250 -5.55 -0.19 -26.74
CA VAL A 250 -6.00 -0.81 -27.99
C VAL A 250 -7.30 -0.13 -28.39
N GLN A 251 -7.18 0.94 -29.19
CA GLN A 251 -8.26 1.32 -30.10
C GLN A 251 -8.22 0.46 -31.36
N THR A 252 -9.40 -0.08 -31.67
CA THR A 252 -9.72 -1.06 -32.69
C THR A 252 -9.45 -0.63 -34.12
N SER A 253 -8.96 -1.55 -34.96
CA SER A 253 -9.27 -1.63 -36.40
C SER A 253 -9.07 -3.04 -36.97
N GLY A 254 -10.17 -3.79 -37.11
CA GLY A 254 -10.52 -4.68 -38.24
C GLY A 254 -9.72 -5.96 -38.53
N ASP A 255 -10.37 -7.12 -38.28
CA ASP A 255 -10.25 -8.48 -38.88
C ASP A 255 -8.84 -9.12 -38.98
N VAL A 256 -8.59 -10.36 -38.51
CA VAL A 256 -9.22 -11.63 -38.91
C VAL A 256 -9.11 -12.65 -37.77
N ALA A 257 -10.19 -13.39 -37.53
CA ALA A 257 -10.26 -14.50 -36.59
C ALA A 257 -9.27 -15.64 -36.90
N MET A 258 -8.45 -16.01 -35.91
CA MET A 258 -7.94 -17.37 -35.70
C MET A 258 -7.99 -17.66 -34.20
N THR A 259 -8.81 -18.63 -33.84
CA THR A 259 -9.11 -19.07 -32.47
C THR A 259 -7.87 -19.67 -31.79
N SER A 260 -7.47 -19.13 -30.65
CA SER A 260 -6.57 -19.75 -29.67
C SER A 260 -7.35 -19.95 -28.35
N PRO A 261 -7.13 -21.04 -27.60
CA PRO A 261 -8.01 -21.42 -26.49
C PRO A 261 -7.89 -20.42 -25.32
N ALA A 262 -8.98 -20.31 -24.55
CA ALA A 262 -9.20 -19.32 -23.51
C ALA A 262 -8.03 -19.18 -22.50
N ALA A 263 -7.64 -17.93 -22.24
CA ALA A 263 -6.79 -17.57 -21.11
C ALA A 263 -7.47 -17.94 -19.78
N SER A 264 -6.73 -18.52 -18.85
CA SER A 264 -7.16 -18.67 -17.46
C SER A 264 -7.30 -17.28 -16.84
N VAL A 265 -8.44 -17.00 -16.22
CA VAL A 265 -8.66 -15.76 -15.48
C VAL A 265 -7.81 -15.82 -14.21
N ALA A 266 -6.98 -14.80 -13.97
CA ALA A 266 -6.15 -14.70 -12.77
C ALA A 266 -7.07 -14.57 -11.53
N THR A 267 -6.84 -15.41 -10.51
CA THR A 267 -7.73 -15.48 -9.33
C THR A 267 -7.16 -14.60 -8.22
N GLN A 268 -7.89 -13.55 -7.81
CA GLN A 268 -7.49 -12.68 -6.69
C GLN A 268 -8.35 -12.96 -5.46
N LEU A 269 -7.77 -12.82 -4.27
CA LEU A 269 -8.46 -12.95 -2.99
C LEU A 269 -8.35 -11.67 -2.17
N ILE A 270 -9.48 -11.20 -1.64
CA ILE A 270 -9.56 -10.05 -0.76
C ILE A 270 -9.98 -10.54 0.62
N PHE A 271 -9.07 -10.45 1.58
CA PHE A 271 -9.34 -10.69 2.98
C PHE A 271 -9.71 -9.37 3.64
N VAL A 272 -10.86 -9.35 4.31
CA VAL A 272 -11.34 -8.17 5.04
C VAL A 272 -11.51 -8.53 6.49
N ASP A 273 -10.74 -7.86 7.35
CA ASP A 273 -10.84 -8.03 8.79
C ASP A 273 -12.04 -7.27 9.36
N THR A 274 -12.90 -8.02 10.04
CA THR A 274 -14.07 -7.48 10.76
C THR A 274 -13.69 -6.74 12.04
N SER A 275 -12.41 -6.59 12.38
CA SER A 275 -11.96 -5.64 13.40
C SER A 275 -11.88 -4.20 12.87
N VAL A 276 -11.89 -4.00 11.54
CA VAL A 276 -11.86 -2.69 10.89
C VAL A 276 -13.24 -2.01 10.94
N ASP A 277 -13.28 -0.77 11.44
CA ASP A 277 -14.50 0.03 11.51
C ASP A 277 -15.18 0.12 10.15
N ARG A 278 -16.48 -0.21 10.03
CA ARG A 278 -17.23 -0.13 8.76
C ARG A 278 -16.59 -0.89 7.60
N TRP A 279 -15.91 -2.00 7.87
CA TRP A 279 -15.26 -2.85 6.87
C TRP A 279 -16.19 -3.24 5.70
N GLU A 280 -17.51 -3.26 5.90
CA GLU A 280 -18.52 -3.49 4.87
C GLU A 280 -18.50 -2.41 3.78
N THR A 281 -18.29 -1.15 4.17
CA THR A 281 -18.11 -0.05 3.21
C THR A 281 -16.84 -0.27 2.38
N LEU A 282 -15.74 -0.74 3.00
CA LEU A 282 -14.52 -1.06 2.27
C LEU A 282 -14.69 -2.25 1.34
N LEU A 283 -15.45 -3.25 1.78
CA LEU A 283 -15.81 -4.41 0.97
C LEU A 283 -16.61 -4.00 -0.28
N GLU A 284 -17.63 -3.15 -0.14
CA GLU A 284 -18.42 -2.67 -1.27
C GLU A 284 -17.58 -1.87 -2.28
N ASN A 285 -16.61 -1.10 -1.80
CA ASN A 285 -15.69 -0.36 -2.64
C ASN A 285 -14.67 -1.29 -3.33
N ALA A 286 -14.06 -2.21 -2.58
CA ALA A 286 -13.13 -3.20 -3.11
C ALA A 286 -13.78 -4.07 -4.21
N ARG A 287 -15.04 -4.49 -4.01
CA ARG A 287 -15.82 -5.25 -5.02
C ARG A 287 -16.14 -4.43 -6.27
N ARG A 288 -16.20 -3.10 -6.18
CA ARG A 288 -16.48 -2.22 -7.33
C ARG A 288 -15.26 -2.11 -8.24
N GLU A 289 -14.08 -2.04 -7.65
CA GLU A 289 -12.81 -1.89 -8.36
C GLU A 289 -12.27 -3.24 -8.87
N SER A 290 -12.55 -4.35 -8.16
CA SER A 290 -12.15 -5.71 -8.56
C SER A 290 -13.34 -6.67 -8.63
N LEU A 291 -14.11 -6.59 -9.72
CA LEU A 291 -15.35 -7.38 -9.94
C LEU A 291 -15.14 -8.90 -9.99
N ASP A 292 -13.91 -9.37 -10.22
CA ASP A 292 -13.56 -10.78 -10.39
C ASP A 292 -12.80 -11.36 -9.17
N ALA A 293 -12.56 -10.57 -8.12
CA ALA A 293 -11.86 -11.02 -6.92
C ALA A 293 -12.81 -11.72 -5.93
N GLU A 294 -12.36 -12.84 -5.37
CA GLU A 294 -13.08 -13.55 -4.32
C GLU A 294 -12.84 -12.89 -2.96
N VAL A 295 -13.88 -12.72 -2.16
CA VAL A 295 -13.77 -12.09 -0.84
C VAL A 295 -13.87 -13.13 0.25
N VAL A 296 -12.92 -13.09 1.19
CA VAL A 296 -12.91 -13.86 2.42
C VAL A 296 -13.02 -12.91 3.62
N ILE A 297 -13.98 -13.17 4.50
CA ILE A 297 -14.15 -12.39 5.73
C ILE A 297 -13.32 -13.02 6.84
N ILE A 298 -12.53 -12.21 7.54
CA ILE A 298 -11.75 -12.63 8.71
C ILE A 298 -12.51 -12.21 9.96
N ASP A 299 -12.82 -13.18 10.81
CA ASP A 299 -13.38 -12.95 12.14
C ASP A 299 -12.34 -12.26 13.03
N GLY A 300 -12.68 -11.06 13.51
CA GLY A 300 -11.88 -10.19 14.35
C GLY A 300 -11.49 -10.81 15.70
N GLU A 301 -12.25 -11.81 16.15
CA GLU A 301 -12.04 -12.46 17.45
C GLU A 301 -11.24 -13.77 17.37
N ALA A 302 -10.93 -14.24 16.16
CA ALA A 302 -10.19 -15.48 15.90
C ALA A 302 -8.80 -15.22 15.29
N ASP A 303 -7.92 -16.22 15.34
CA ASP A 303 -6.55 -16.09 14.79
C ASP A 303 -6.61 -15.89 13.26
N GLY A 304 -6.27 -14.69 12.79
CA GLY A 304 -6.38 -14.30 11.38
C GLY A 304 -5.42 -15.06 10.48
N ILE A 305 -4.22 -15.42 10.95
CA ILE A 305 -3.26 -16.20 10.16
C ILE A 305 -3.78 -17.62 9.90
N SER A 306 -4.39 -18.25 10.91
CA SER A 306 -5.04 -19.55 10.76
C SER A 306 -6.22 -19.49 9.79
N GLN A 307 -7.01 -18.41 9.83
CA GLN A 307 -8.14 -18.21 8.92
C GLN A 307 -7.68 -18.02 7.47
N ILE A 308 -6.68 -17.19 7.21
CA ILE A 308 -6.08 -17.02 5.87
C ILE A 308 -5.52 -18.35 5.38
N THR A 309 -4.77 -19.06 6.23
CA THR A 309 -4.20 -20.38 5.88
C THR A 309 -5.28 -21.39 5.50
N ALA A 310 -6.37 -21.44 6.27
CA ALA A 310 -7.50 -22.31 5.97
C ALA A 310 -8.19 -21.92 4.66
N ALA A 311 -8.31 -20.62 4.37
CA ALA A 311 -8.90 -20.13 3.13
C ALA A 311 -8.03 -20.46 1.91
N LEU A 312 -6.70 -20.44 2.03
CA LEU A 312 -5.77 -20.75 0.95
C LEU A 312 -5.59 -22.26 0.71
N GLN A 313 -5.98 -23.10 1.68
CA GLN A 313 -5.74 -24.53 1.61
C GLN A 313 -6.41 -25.18 0.38
N GLY A 314 -5.60 -25.83 -0.45
CA GLY A 314 -6.06 -26.54 -1.65
C GLY A 314 -6.44 -25.64 -2.83
N ARG A 315 -6.18 -24.33 -2.72
CA ARG A 315 -6.22 -23.39 -3.85
C ARG A 315 -4.87 -23.35 -4.55
N HIS A 316 -4.86 -22.88 -5.79
CA HIS A 316 -3.68 -22.70 -6.63
C HIS A 316 -3.90 -21.51 -7.57
N ASP A 317 -2.82 -21.03 -8.18
CA ASP A 317 -2.85 -19.97 -9.21
C ASP A 317 -3.49 -18.65 -8.75
N ILE A 318 -3.38 -18.34 -7.44
CA ILE A 318 -3.82 -17.05 -6.90
C ILE A 318 -2.79 -15.99 -7.28
N SER A 319 -3.22 -15.01 -8.06
CA SER A 319 -2.36 -13.93 -8.55
C SER A 319 -2.22 -12.77 -7.57
N ALA A 320 -3.17 -12.61 -6.64
CA ALA A 320 -3.06 -11.57 -5.63
C ALA A 320 -3.83 -11.91 -4.35
N ILE A 321 -3.28 -11.47 -3.24
CA ILE A 321 -3.93 -11.39 -1.94
C ILE A 321 -4.00 -9.91 -1.54
N HIS A 322 -5.19 -9.44 -1.22
CA HIS A 322 -5.40 -8.14 -0.60
C HIS A 322 -5.80 -8.35 0.85
N LEU A 323 -5.14 -7.69 1.80
CA LEU A 323 -5.43 -7.74 3.23
C LEU A 323 -5.90 -6.36 3.69
N ILE A 324 -7.17 -6.22 4.08
CA ILE A 324 -7.71 -4.99 4.67
C ILE A 324 -7.81 -5.19 6.17
N SER A 325 -7.01 -4.43 6.93
CA SER A 325 -6.80 -4.64 8.36
C SER A 325 -6.37 -3.38 9.09
N HIS A 326 -6.22 -3.46 10.41
CA HIS A 326 -5.44 -2.47 11.16
C HIS A 326 -3.93 -2.77 11.05
N GLY A 327 -3.10 -1.78 11.35
CA GLY A 327 -1.65 -1.91 11.31
C GLY A 327 -0.96 -0.94 12.26
N ASP A 328 0.30 -1.25 12.54
CA ASP A 328 1.27 -0.36 13.19
C ASP A 328 2.66 -0.63 12.58
N PRO A 329 3.68 0.24 12.80
CA PRO A 329 5.04 0.03 12.27
C PRO A 329 5.61 -1.36 12.54
N GLY A 330 5.69 -2.20 11.49
CA GLY A 330 6.21 -3.58 11.57
C GLY A 330 5.27 -4.60 12.19
N GLU A 331 3.98 -4.29 12.33
CA GLU A 331 2.96 -5.21 12.84
C GLU A 331 1.68 -5.16 11.99
N LEU A 332 1.28 -6.33 11.48
CA LEU A 332 -0.04 -6.54 10.89
C LEU A 332 -0.98 -7.10 11.97
N LEU A 333 -2.09 -6.40 12.23
CA LEU A 333 -3.17 -6.91 13.07
C LEU A 333 -4.27 -7.46 12.18
N ILE A 334 -4.45 -8.78 12.14
CA ILE A 334 -5.51 -9.44 11.37
C ILE A 334 -6.23 -10.49 12.21
N GLY A 335 -7.55 -10.36 12.33
CA GLY A 335 -8.32 -11.07 13.35
C GLY A 335 -7.86 -10.62 14.74
N ASN A 336 -7.59 -11.59 15.62
CA ASN A 336 -6.93 -11.34 16.89
C ASN A 336 -5.39 -11.58 16.85
N SER A 337 -4.84 -11.90 15.67
CA SER A 337 -3.42 -12.20 15.48
C SER A 337 -2.62 -10.92 15.25
N ARG A 338 -1.52 -10.79 16.00
CA ARG A 338 -0.52 -9.73 15.80
C ARG A 338 0.69 -10.35 15.14
N LEU A 339 0.84 -10.17 13.84
CA LEU A 339 1.96 -10.72 13.11
C LEU A 339 3.06 -9.67 12.99
N ASN A 340 4.25 -9.96 13.52
CA ASN A 340 5.41 -9.08 13.46
C ASN A 340 6.71 -9.91 13.38
N ILE A 341 7.86 -9.24 13.25
CA ILE A 341 9.14 -9.95 13.07
C ILE A 341 9.52 -10.87 14.26
N SER A 342 9.00 -10.60 15.46
CA SER A 342 9.34 -11.37 16.67
C SER A 342 8.60 -12.70 16.79
N ASN A 343 7.48 -12.86 16.08
CA ASN A 343 6.67 -14.08 16.08
C ASN A 343 6.39 -14.65 14.69
N LEU A 344 6.96 -14.07 13.62
CA LEU A 344 6.83 -14.59 12.26
C LEU A 344 7.31 -16.04 12.15
N GLU A 345 8.34 -16.41 12.91
CA GLU A 345 8.85 -17.79 12.96
C GLU A 345 7.83 -18.78 13.54
N ASP A 346 6.99 -18.36 14.49
CA ASP A 346 5.95 -19.22 15.08
C ASP A 346 4.86 -19.56 14.05
N TYR A 347 4.67 -18.69 13.05
CA TYR A 347 3.73 -18.86 11.94
C TYR A 347 4.40 -19.33 10.64
N ALA A 348 5.71 -19.63 10.64
CA ALA A 348 6.48 -19.88 9.43
C ALA A 348 5.92 -21.04 8.58
N ASP A 349 5.45 -22.12 9.21
CA ASP A 349 4.83 -23.25 8.49
C ASP A 349 3.51 -22.83 7.81
N SER A 350 2.73 -21.97 8.48
CA SER A 350 1.44 -21.50 7.96
C SER A 350 1.65 -20.52 6.80
N ILE A 351 2.46 -19.48 7.03
CA ILE A 351 2.77 -18.42 6.05
C ILE A 351 3.58 -18.97 4.87
N GLY A 352 4.57 -19.82 5.14
CA GLY A 352 5.33 -20.50 4.09
C GLY A 352 4.47 -21.42 3.24
N GLY A 353 3.42 -22.02 3.84
CA GLY A 353 2.43 -22.82 3.11
C GLY A 353 1.54 -22.01 2.17
N TRP A 354 1.41 -20.70 2.36
CA TRP A 354 0.61 -19.84 1.46
C TRP A 354 1.14 -19.89 0.03
N LYS A 355 2.47 -20.03 -0.12
CA LYS A 355 3.16 -20.17 -1.40
C LYS A 355 2.56 -21.25 -2.31
N ASP A 356 2.07 -22.35 -1.74
CA ASP A 356 1.50 -23.46 -2.52
C ASP A 356 0.21 -23.07 -3.26
N ALA A 357 -0.45 -22.01 -2.78
CA ALA A 357 -1.68 -21.48 -3.35
C ALA A 357 -1.44 -20.30 -4.32
N LEU A 358 -0.28 -19.64 -4.18
CA LEU A 358 0.09 -18.45 -4.95
C LEU A 358 0.70 -18.81 -6.31
N SER A 359 0.44 -17.97 -7.31
CA SER A 359 1.20 -18.00 -8.57
C SER A 359 2.64 -17.49 -8.36
N ALA A 360 3.50 -17.73 -9.34
CA ALA A 360 4.91 -17.30 -9.27
C ALA A 360 5.08 -15.78 -9.18
N ASP A 361 4.17 -15.02 -9.80
CA ASP A 361 4.15 -13.55 -9.82
C ASP A 361 2.99 -13.04 -8.94
N ALA A 362 2.74 -13.69 -7.81
CA ALA A 362 1.64 -13.28 -6.94
C ALA A 362 2.02 -12.08 -6.07
N ASP A 363 1.07 -11.17 -5.89
CA ASP A 363 1.22 -10.01 -5.01
C ASP A 363 0.46 -10.16 -3.70
N ILE A 364 0.95 -9.52 -2.64
CA ILE A 364 0.25 -9.35 -1.37
C ILE A 364 0.19 -7.85 -1.05
N LEU A 365 -1.00 -7.28 -1.08
CA LEU A 365 -1.25 -5.87 -0.81
C LEU A 365 -1.89 -5.72 0.56
N ILE A 366 -1.23 -5.03 1.49
CA ILE A 366 -1.64 -4.89 2.89
C ILE A 366 -2.11 -3.47 3.16
N TYR A 367 -3.42 -3.29 3.25
CA TYR A 367 -4.08 -2.05 3.63
C TYR A 367 -4.23 -2.01 5.15
N GLY A 368 -3.25 -1.44 5.83
CA GLY A 368 -3.26 -1.19 7.27
C GLY A 368 -2.26 -0.09 7.59
N CYS A 369 -2.61 0.75 8.58
CA CYS A 369 -1.82 1.94 8.90
C CYS A 369 -0.37 1.58 9.24
N ASP A 370 0.57 2.35 8.69
CA ASP A 370 1.98 2.40 9.09
C ASP A 370 2.78 1.09 9.03
N ILE A 371 2.26 -0.01 8.50
CA ILE A 371 2.90 -1.34 8.55
C ILE A 371 4.33 -1.34 7.97
N GLY A 372 4.56 -0.65 6.85
CA GLY A 372 5.86 -0.51 6.21
C GLY A 372 6.75 0.60 6.79
N GLN A 373 6.30 1.30 7.83
CA GLN A 373 7.00 2.46 8.36
C GLN A 373 8.28 2.09 9.11
N GLY A 374 9.38 2.76 8.76
CA GLY A 374 10.66 2.65 9.44
C GLY A 374 11.33 1.27 9.29
N ILE A 375 12.51 1.11 9.89
CA ILE A 375 13.33 -0.09 9.70
C ILE A 375 12.66 -1.39 10.16
N PHE A 376 11.76 -1.31 11.14
CA PHE A 376 11.01 -2.48 11.64
C PHE A 376 9.87 -2.85 10.68
N GLY A 377 9.15 -1.86 10.15
CA GLY A 377 8.14 -2.06 9.11
C GLY A 377 8.70 -2.68 7.85
N GLN A 378 9.80 -2.12 7.37
CA GLN A 378 10.50 -2.61 6.19
C GLN A 378 11.02 -4.04 6.38
N GLY A 379 11.61 -4.35 7.54
CA GLY A 379 12.07 -5.70 7.88
C GLY A 379 10.93 -6.72 7.96
N PHE A 380 9.76 -6.32 8.49
CA PHE A 380 8.57 -7.16 8.54
C PHE A 380 8.07 -7.52 7.14
N VAL A 381 7.86 -6.52 6.27
CA VAL A 381 7.37 -6.72 4.89
C VAL A 381 8.36 -7.57 4.09
N GLN A 382 9.67 -7.36 4.24
CA GLN A 382 10.71 -8.18 3.60
C GLN A 382 10.68 -9.64 4.04
N GLN A 383 10.52 -9.89 5.35
CA GLN A 383 10.48 -11.26 5.86
C GLN A 383 9.20 -11.98 5.44
N LEU A 384 8.08 -11.27 5.37
CA LEU A 384 6.81 -11.80 4.86
C LEU A 384 6.93 -12.18 3.38
N ALA A 385 7.46 -11.28 2.53
CA ALA A 385 7.75 -11.56 1.11
C ALA A 385 8.66 -12.78 0.93
N THR A 386 9.69 -12.90 1.78
CA THR A 386 10.61 -14.05 1.76
C THR A 386 9.92 -15.37 2.09
N MET A 387 8.99 -15.38 3.06
CA MET A 387 8.29 -16.61 3.45
C MET A 387 7.23 -17.02 2.44
N THR A 388 6.46 -16.08 1.90
CA THR A 388 5.40 -16.36 0.93
C THR A 388 5.95 -16.58 -0.48
N GLY A 389 7.14 -16.03 -0.77
CA GLY A 389 7.72 -16.01 -2.11
C GLY A 389 6.95 -15.11 -3.09
N ALA A 390 6.13 -14.21 -2.56
CA ALA A 390 5.32 -13.24 -3.28
C ALA A 390 5.88 -11.84 -3.06
N ASP A 391 5.50 -10.92 -3.95
CA ASP A 391 5.83 -9.52 -3.83
C ASP A 391 4.81 -8.87 -2.85
N VAL A 392 5.27 -8.00 -1.95
CA VAL A 392 4.45 -7.51 -0.83
C VAL A 392 4.50 -6.00 -0.74
N ALA A 393 3.34 -5.35 -0.64
CA ALA A 393 3.19 -3.90 -0.45
C ALA A 393 2.41 -3.55 0.81
N ALA A 394 2.79 -2.46 1.49
CA ALA A 394 2.12 -1.97 2.69
C ALA A 394 2.25 -0.43 2.83
N SER A 395 1.33 0.20 3.56
CA SER A 395 1.39 1.64 3.85
C SER A 395 2.48 1.98 4.87
N THR A 396 3.06 3.17 4.76
CA THR A 396 4.05 3.75 5.69
C THR A 396 3.49 4.90 6.52
N ASN A 397 2.23 5.26 6.27
CA ASN A 397 1.45 6.28 6.94
C ASN A 397 0.05 5.73 7.29
N ALA A 398 -0.83 6.56 7.82
CA ALA A 398 -2.22 6.20 8.06
C ALA A 398 -2.94 5.84 6.75
N THR A 399 -3.61 4.68 6.70
CA THR A 399 -4.35 4.26 5.50
C THR A 399 -5.81 4.74 5.56
N GLY A 400 -6.27 5.57 4.62
CA GLY A 400 -7.66 6.03 4.55
C GLY A 400 -7.89 7.41 3.94
N THR A 401 -8.81 8.20 4.51
CA THR A 401 -9.21 9.49 3.94
C THR A 401 -8.18 10.61 4.18
N ALA A 402 -7.81 11.33 3.12
CA ALA A 402 -6.88 12.47 3.14
C ALA A 402 -7.21 13.57 4.17
N SER A 403 -8.49 13.82 4.47
CA SER A 403 -8.88 14.82 5.48
C SER A 403 -8.47 14.46 6.91
N LEU A 404 -8.12 13.20 7.16
CA LEU A 404 -7.62 12.71 8.45
C LEU A 404 -6.11 12.40 8.40
N GLY A 405 -5.42 12.85 7.34
CA GLY A 405 -3.97 12.69 7.20
C GLY A 405 -3.52 11.32 6.69
N GLY A 406 -4.46 10.48 6.23
CA GLY A 406 -4.15 9.19 5.61
C GLY A 406 -4.41 9.17 4.11
N ASP A 407 -3.86 8.19 3.42
CA ASP A 407 -4.16 7.94 2.01
C ASP A 407 -4.27 6.44 1.73
N TRP A 408 -4.54 6.04 0.49
CA TRP A 408 -4.72 4.62 0.13
C TRP A 408 -3.50 4.03 -0.59
N THR A 409 -2.38 4.75 -0.56
CA THR A 409 -1.13 4.37 -1.19
C THR A 409 -0.43 3.35 -0.31
N LEU A 410 0.21 2.37 -0.95
CA LEU A 410 1.10 1.42 -0.29
C LEU A 410 2.53 1.83 -0.65
N GLU A 411 3.12 2.72 0.14
CA GLU A 411 4.37 3.40 -0.25
C GLU A 411 5.61 2.51 -0.11
N TYR A 412 5.53 1.44 0.67
CA TYR A 412 6.63 0.48 0.80
C TYR A 412 6.25 -0.84 0.18
N ASN A 413 7.11 -1.37 -0.69
CA ASN A 413 6.96 -2.70 -1.26
C ASN A 413 8.31 -3.42 -1.32
N VAL A 414 8.21 -4.75 -1.40
CA VAL A 414 9.30 -5.68 -1.63
C VAL A 414 8.89 -6.54 -2.81
N GLY A 415 9.64 -6.46 -3.91
CA GLY A 415 9.25 -7.09 -5.17
C GLY A 415 8.68 -6.10 -6.19
N GLN A 416 8.06 -6.58 -7.25
CA GLN A 416 7.30 -5.76 -8.19
C GLN A 416 5.81 -5.96 -7.92
N ILE A 417 5.02 -4.89 -7.93
CA ILE A 417 3.58 -4.99 -7.65
C ILE A 417 2.83 -4.74 -8.96
N GLU A 418 2.43 -5.80 -9.66
CA GLU A 418 1.64 -5.68 -10.89
C GLU A 418 0.14 -5.62 -10.61
N THR A 419 -0.29 -6.06 -9.42
CA THR A 419 -1.68 -6.03 -8.99
C THR A 419 -2.13 -4.61 -8.69
N ALA A 420 -3.21 -4.19 -9.34
CA ALA A 420 -3.83 -2.91 -9.08
C ALA A 420 -4.34 -2.82 -7.63
N SER A 421 -4.06 -1.68 -6.98
CA SER A 421 -4.61 -1.42 -5.64
C SER A 421 -6.15 -1.32 -5.68
N LEU A 422 -6.81 -1.94 -4.69
CA LEU A 422 -8.27 -1.89 -4.49
C LEU A 422 -8.82 -0.47 -4.33
N PHE A 423 -7.98 0.49 -3.94
CA PHE A 423 -8.39 1.85 -3.58
C PHE A 423 -7.64 2.91 -4.39
N ASN A 424 -7.22 2.55 -5.60
CA ASN A 424 -6.57 3.48 -6.54
C ASN A 424 -7.46 4.72 -6.82
N THR A 425 -8.78 4.52 -6.78
CA THR A 425 -9.75 5.61 -6.57
C THR A 425 -10.20 5.59 -5.11
N PRO A 426 -9.88 6.62 -4.30
CA PRO A 426 -10.32 6.66 -2.90
C PRO A 426 -11.84 6.54 -2.77
N PRO A 427 -12.35 5.66 -1.89
CA PRO A 427 -13.78 5.54 -1.66
C PRO A 427 -14.41 6.86 -1.23
N SER A 428 -15.35 7.38 -2.02
CA SER A 428 -15.99 8.68 -1.75
C SER A 428 -16.92 8.69 -0.52
N ASP A 429 -17.33 7.50 -0.07
CA ASP A 429 -18.21 7.25 1.08
C ASP A 429 -17.44 6.81 2.34
N TRP A 430 -16.15 6.50 2.21
CA TRP A 430 -15.27 6.28 3.34
C TRP A 430 -14.75 7.61 3.89
N THR A 431 -14.92 7.81 5.19
CA THR A 431 -14.58 9.07 5.87
C THR A 431 -13.62 8.88 7.06
N GLY A 432 -13.06 7.67 7.21
CA GLY A 432 -12.16 7.28 8.30
C GLY A 432 -10.73 7.02 7.85
N VAL A 433 -9.90 6.55 8.76
CA VAL A 433 -8.67 5.79 8.44
C VAL A 433 -8.72 4.48 9.20
N LEU A 434 -7.89 3.52 8.83
CA LEU A 434 -7.80 2.19 9.46
C LEU A 434 -7.10 2.26 10.84
N ALA A 435 -7.38 3.30 11.65
CA ALA A 435 -6.82 3.57 12.98
C ALA A 435 -7.68 4.57 13.78
N VAL A 436 -7.52 4.60 15.12
CA VAL A 436 -8.03 5.68 15.97
C VAL A 436 -7.34 7.00 15.60
N THR A 437 -8.12 8.03 15.29
CA THR A 437 -7.57 9.33 14.83
C THR A 437 -8.09 10.51 15.60
N SER A 438 -7.26 11.56 15.69
CA SER A 438 -7.67 12.86 16.19
C SER A 438 -8.75 13.47 15.30
N ASN A 439 -9.89 13.82 15.91
CA ASN A 439 -11.06 14.41 15.29
C ASN A 439 -10.93 15.95 15.21
N GLY A 440 -9.91 16.41 14.48
CA GLY A 440 -9.72 17.83 14.18
C GLY A 440 -8.92 18.60 15.23
N THR A 441 -9.52 19.62 15.85
CA THR A 441 -8.78 20.68 16.57
C THR A 441 -8.47 20.31 18.02
N VAL A 442 -7.20 20.32 18.38
CA VAL A 442 -6.74 20.32 19.78
C VAL A 442 -6.87 21.73 20.35
N THR A 443 -7.44 21.85 21.54
CA THR A 443 -7.61 23.15 22.22
C THR A 443 -7.14 23.07 23.65
N SER A 444 -6.56 24.15 24.16
CA SER A 444 -6.09 24.22 25.54
C SER A 444 -6.33 25.58 26.19
N GLY A 445 -6.22 25.62 27.50
CA GLY A 445 -6.35 26.83 28.30
C GLY A 445 -5.52 26.77 29.57
N LEU A 446 -5.20 27.96 30.08
CA LEU A 446 -4.46 28.17 31.31
C LEU A 446 -5.26 29.07 32.24
N MET A 447 -5.29 28.74 33.52
CA MET A 447 -5.86 29.58 34.57
C MET A 447 -4.84 29.79 35.68
N ASN A 448 -4.63 31.05 36.04
CA ASN A 448 -3.79 31.47 37.16
C ASN A 448 -4.68 31.81 38.36
N ASN A 449 -4.66 30.98 39.41
CA ASN A 449 -5.33 31.21 40.68
C ASN A 449 -6.83 31.52 40.60
N GLY A 450 -7.65 30.52 40.27
CA GLY A 450 -9.11 30.64 40.17
C GLY A 450 -9.84 29.32 40.45
N THR A 451 -11.17 29.34 40.30
CA THR A 451 -12.06 28.19 40.59
C THR A 451 -12.73 27.60 39.35
N SER A 452 -12.58 28.20 38.16
CA SER A 452 -13.14 27.70 36.90
C SER A 452 -12.24 28.01 35.70
N LEU A 453 -11.87 26.99 34.93
CA LEU A 453 -11.16 27.13 33.64
C LEU A 453 -12.17 26.90 32.51
N THR A 454 -12.16 27.78 31.50
CA THR A 454 -13.06 27.67 30.34
C THR A 454 -12.31 27.99 29.07
N PHE A 455 -12.48 27.13 28.06
CA PHE A 455 -11.97 27.34 26.70
C PHE A 455 -12.94 26.72 25.70
N SER A 456 -12.88 27.18 24.45
CA SER A 456 -13.72 26.67 23.36
C SER A 456 -13.06 25.45 22.72
N HIS A 457 -13.85 24.42 22.41
CA HIS A 457 -13.43 23.24 21.66
C HIS A 457 -14.43 22.90 20.55
N THR A 458 -13.93 22.44 19.40
CA THR A 458 -14.74 22.06 18.25
C THR A 458 -14.64 20.57 18.01
N VAL A 459 -15.77 19.89 18.08
CA VAL A 459 -15.92 18.48 17.68
C VAL A 459 -16.30 18.46 16.21
N ALA A 460 -15.45 17.86 15.36
CA ALA A 460 -15.75 17.67 13.95
C ALA A 460 -16.74 16.51 13.76
N ALA A 461 -17.33 16.41 12.57
CA ALA A 461 -18.10 15.22 12.22
C ALA A 461 -17.19 13.98 12.18
N GLY A 462 -17.75 12.80 12.41
CA GLY A 462 -17.03 11.53 12.45
C GLY A 462 -17.83 10.44 13.16
N THR A 463 -17.45 9.17 13.02
CA THR A 463 -18.07 8.03 13.72
C THR A 463 -17.33 7.71 15.01
N ASN A 464 -18.02 7.06 15.96
CA ASN A 464 -17.39 6.52 17.17
C ASN A 464 -16.55 7.57 17.94
N ARG A 465 -17.13 8.76 18.13
CA ARG A 465 -16.43 9.92 18.70
C ARG A 465 -16.27 9.78 20.22
N VAL A 466 -15.08 10.06 20.74
CA VAL A 466 -14.86 10.23 22.18
C VAL A 466 -13.95 11.43 22.41
N MET A 467 -14.41 12.37 23.24
CA MET A 467 -13.60 13.49 23.70
C MET A 467 -12.88 13.10 24.99
N PHE A 468 -11.60 13.43 25.07
CA PHE A 468 -10.82 13.43 26.31
C PHE A 468 -10.44 14.86 26.70
N VAL A 469 -10.40 15.11 28.01
CA VAL A 469 -9.99 16.37 28.62
C VAL A 469 -8.94 16.07 29.67
N GLU A 470 -7.74 16.60 29.47
CA GLU A 470 -6.58 16.34 30.31
C GLU A 470 -6.20 17.60 31.07
N ILE A 471 -5.94 17.44 32.36
CA ILE A 471 -5.87 18.55 33.30
C ILE A 471 -4.62 18.38 34.15
N ALA A 472 -3.77 19.40 34.19
CA ALA A 472 -2.64 19.51 35.09
C ALA A 472 -2.93 20.58 36.17
N ILE A 473 -2.82 20.21 37.44
CA ILE A 473 -3.26 21.02 38.59
C ILE A 473 -2.09 21.31 39.51
N ASP A 474 -1.83 22.59 39.74
CA ASP A 474 -0.75 23.04 40.59
C ASP A 474 -1.16 23.08 42.08
N GLY A 475 -0.65 22.10 42.84
CA GLY A 475 -0.77 22.00 44.30
C GLY A 475 -1.96 21.15 44.76
N LEU A 476 -1.98 20.76 46.05
CA LEU A 476 -3.00 19.90 46.68
C LEU A 476 -4.43 20.52 46.72
N GLY A 477 -4.63 21.70 46.15
CA GLY A 477 -5.58 22.69 46.64
C GLY A 477 -7.01 22.61 46.13
N ALA A 478 -7.27 21.97 44.99
CA ALA A 478 -8.66 21.89 44.52
C ALA A 478 -8.90 20.69 43.61
N ASN A 479 -9.71 19.76 44.11
CA ASN A 479 -10.23 18.68 43.27
C ASN A 479 -11.09 19.27 42.15
N VAL A 480 -11.00 18.68 40.95
CA VAL A 480 -11.99 18.94 39.92
C VAL A 480 -13.32 18.40 40.42
N THR A 481 -14.33 19.26 40.41
CA THR A 481 -15.69 18.96 40.86
C THR A 481 -16.63 18.62 39.70
N SER A 482 -16.35 19.19 38.52
CA SER A 482 -17.08 18.87 37.30
C SER A 482 -16.26 19.30 36.08
N VAL A 483 -16.38 18.53 35.01
CA VAL A 483 -15.98 18.92 33.66
C VAL A 483 -17.20 18.81 32.76
N THR A 484 -17.46 19.82 31.92
CA THR A 484 -18.58 19.79 30.97
C THR A 484 -18.15 20.27 29.59
N TYR A 485 -18.77 19.73 28.54
CA TYR A 485 -18.69 20.24 27.17
C TYR A 485 -20.10 20.64 26.70
N GLY A 486 -20.30 21.92 26.36
CA GLY A 486 -21.64 22.41 25.98
C GLY A 486 -22.70 22.23 27.08
N GLY A 487 -22.27 22.11 28.35
CA GLY A 487 -23.13 21.81 29.50
C GLY A 487 -23.37 20.31 29.76
N VAL A 488 -22.92 19.41 28.88
CA VAL A 488 -22.98 17.96 29.10
C VAL A 488 -21.80 17.53 29.97
N ALA A 489 -22.08 16.80 31.05
CA ALA A 489 -21.06 16.36 31.99
C ALA A 489 -20.16 15.27 31.41
N LEU A 490 -18.85 15.41 31.63
CA LEU A 490 -17.85 14.39 31.37
C LEU A 490 -17.73 13.43 32.56
N THR A 491 -17.22 12.23 32.29
CA THR A 491 -16.90 11.22 33.30
C THR A 491 -15.40 11.19 33.57
N GLN A 492 -14.99 11.16 34.83
CA GLN A 492 -13.57 11.04 35.18
C GLN A 492 -13.05 9.65 34.81
N VAL A 493 -11.95 9.60 34.07
CA VAL A 493 -11.21 8.36 33.76
C VAL A 493 -10.29 8.01 34.92
N GLY A 494 -9.56 9.00 35.44
CA GLY A 494 -8.73 8.82 36.62
C GLY A 494 -8.01 10.09 37.04
N ARG A 495 -7.32 9.98 38.18
CA ARG A 495 -6.56 11.06 38.81
C ARG A 495 -5.25 10.52 39.40
N GLY A 496 -4.15 11.20 39.10
CA GLY A 496 -2.85 10.99 39.74
C GLY A 496 -2.83 11.52 41.18
N ALA A 497 -2.16 10.81 42.08
CA ALA A 497 -2.25 11.01 43.53
C ALA A 497 -1.00 11.68 44.16
N GLY A 498 -0.15 12.35 43.38
CA GLY A 498 1.02 13.05 43.90
C GLY A 498 0.74 14.34 44.68
N ASN A 499 1.82 15.08 44.97
CA ASN A 499 1.75 16.41 45.60
C ASN A 499 1.09 17.47 44.70
N HIS A 500 1.06 17.18 43.40
CA HIS A 500 0.32 17.85 42.35
C HIS A 500 -0.60 16.80 41.70
N ALA A 501 -1.49 17.20 40.79
CA ALA A 501 -2.41 16.24 40.19
C ALA A 501 -2.48 16.40 38.69
N VAL A 502 -2.63 15.26 38.02
CA VAL A 502 -3.14 15.18 36.65
C VAL A 502 -4.46 14.43 36.67
N GLU A 503 -5.40 14.82 35.83
CA GLU A 503 -6.67 14.13 35.65
C GLU A 503 -6.97 13.96 34.17
N ILE A 504 -7.62 12.84 33.83
CA ILE A 504 -8.17 12.58 32.49
C ILE A 504 -9.68 12.39 32.65
N TRP A 505 -10.46 13.06 31.81
CA TRP A 505 -11.91 12.99 31.75
C TRP A 505 -12.35 12.64 30.33
N LYS A 506 -13.52 12.02 30.17
CA LYS A 506 -14.06 11.64 28.85
C LYS A 506 -15.52 12.01 28.64
N LEU A 507 -15.90 12.26 27.38
CA LEU A 507 -17.28 12.29 26.90
C LEU A 507 -17.41 11.34 25.71
N VAL A 508 -18.26 10.33 25.83
CA VAL A 508 -18.61 9.44 24.71
C VAL A 508 -19.67 10.10 23.83
N ASN A 509 -19.50 9.98 22.52
CA ASN A 509 -20.36 10.56 21.48
C ASN A 509 -20.66 12.06 21.70
N PRO A 510 -19.64 12.92 21.86
CA PRO A 510 -19.86 14.35 22.03
C PRO A 510 -20.60 14.94 20.82
N THR A 511 -21.46 15.93 21.05
CA THR A 511 -22.20 16.61 19.99
C THR A 511 -21.23 17.35 19.06
N VAL A 512 -21.43 17.20 17.75
CA VAL A 512 -20.65 17.89 16.72
C VAL A 512 -20.91 19.41 16.79
N GLY A 513 -19.86 20.20 16.63
CA GLY A 513 -19.92 21.66 16.64
C GLY A 513 -18.92 22.28 17.61
N THR A 514 -19.04 23.59 17.82
CA THR A 514 -18.19 24.33 18.75
C THR A 514 -18.94 24.62 20.04
N ALA A 515 -18.36 24.26 21.18
CA ALA A 515 -18.91 24.57 22.49
C ALA A 515 -17.78 24.75 23.53
N ASN A 516 -18.14 25.28 24.70
CA ASN A 516 -17.17 25.49 25.77
C ASN A 516 -16.92 24.19 26.55
N VAL A 517 -15.65 23.90 26.79
CA VAL A 517 -15.19 23.04 27.88
C VAL A 517 -15.11 23.89 29.15
N VAL A 518 -15.77 23.47 30.21
CA VAL A 518 -15.80 24.16 31.51
C VAL A 518 -15.36 23.19 32.60
N ILE A 519 -14.31 23.55 33.33
CA ILE A 519 -13.72 22.76 34.41
C ILE A 519 -13.87 23.55 35.71
N ASN A 520 -14.59 23.01 36.68
CA ASN A 520 -14.81 23.64 37.99
C ASN A 520 -13.99 22.96 39.08
N PHE A 521 -13.41 23.75 39.97
CA PHE A 521 -12.53 23.30 41.04
C PHE A 521 -13.15 23.57 42.42
N ALA A 522 -12.89 22.69 43.39
CA ALA A 522 -13.40 22.81 44.76
C ALA A 522 -12.86 24.02 45.55
N GLY A 523 -11.81 24.66 45.03
CA GLY A 523 -11.09 25.78 45.63
C GLY A 523 -10.26 26.51 44.58
N THR A 524 -9.57 27.57 44.99
CA THR A 524 -8.70 28.35 44.11
C THR A 524 -7.41 27.58 43.82
N THR A 525 -7.09 27.38 42.55
CA THR A 525 -5.86 26.72 42.10
C THR A 525 -5.32 27.37 40.82
N THR A 526 -4.09 27.03 40.45
CA THR A 526 -3.59 27.22 39.09
C THR A 526 -3.74 25.90 38.35
N ALA A 527 -4.18 25.94 37.09
CA ALA A 527 -4.38 24.74 36.29
C ALA A 527 -4.19 25.03 34.80
N ALA A 528 -3.71 24.02 34.08
CA ALA A 528 -3.71 23.94 32.63
C ALA A 528 -4.59 22.76 32.22
N ALA A 529 -5.28 22.88 31.10
CA ALA A 529 -6.01 21.77 30.54
C ALA A 529 -6.09 21.88 29.02
N GLY A 530 -6.31 20.75 28.38
CA GLY A 530 -6.71 20.69 26.98
C GLY A 530 -7.80 19.68 26.74
N ALA A 531 -8.30 19.69 25.52
CA ALA A 531 -9.30 18.77 25.03
C ALA A 531 -8.93 18.31 23.63
N THR A 532 -9.05 17.00 23.42
CA THR A 532 -8.86 16.33 22.14
C THR A 532 -10.04 15.39 21.92
N THR A 533 -10.60 15.37 20.71
CA THR A 533 -11.62 14.38 20.34
C THR A 533 -10.99 13.35 19.42
N PHE A 534 -11.37 12.09 19.54
CA PHE A 534 -10.93 11.01 18.67
C PHE A 534 -12.12 10.36 17.96
N ASN A 535 -11.89 9.86 16.74
CA ASN A 535 -12.79 9.01 15.97
C ASN A 535 -12.37 7.55 16.10
N GLY A 536 -13.29 6.63 15.80
CA GLY A 536 -12.99 5.19 15.77
C GLY A 536 -12.77 4.56 17.14
N VAL A 537 -13.32 5.17 18.21
CA VAL A 537 -13.13 4.73 19.59
C VAL A 537 -14.29 3.85 20.06
N ASP A 538 -14.03 2.76 20.77
CA ASP A 538 -15.06 1.88 21.34
C ASP A 538 -16.05 2.70 22.21
N GLN A 539 -17.32 2.72 21.83
CA GLN A 539 -18.34 3.51 22.53
C GLN A 539 -18.78 2.91 23.87
N THR A 540 -18.41 1.65 24.13
CA THR A 540 -18.73 0.90 25.35
C THR A 540 -17.56 0.89 26.32
N THR A 541 -16.35 0.58 25.83
CA THR A 541 -15.11 0.57 26.63
C THR A 541 -14.03 1.48 26.06
N PRO A 542 -14.26 2.81 25.98
CA PRO A 542 -13.45 3.76 25.20
C PRO A 542 -12.01 3.94 25.67
N ASN A 543 -11.65 3.43 26.84
CA ASN A 543 -10.32 3.59 27.39
C ASN A 543 -9.88 2.37 28.21
N GLY A 544 -8.58 2.12 28.23
CA GLY A 544 -7.92 1.13 29.07
C GLY A 544 -7.83 1.54 30.55
N THR A 545 -6.99 0.83 31.29
CA THR A 545 -6.74 1.13 32.71
C THR A 545 -5.98 2.45 32.84
N PHE A 546 -6.47 3.36 33.68
CA PHE A 546 -5.74 4.57 34.04
C PHE A 546 -4.50 4.20 34.87
N VAL A 547 -3.33 4.67 34.46
CA VAL A 547 -2.07 4.45 35.16
C VAL A 547 -1.39 5.80 35.40
N SER A 548 -0.77 5.99 36.56
CA SER A 548 -0.09 7.25 36.91
C SER A 548 1.19 7.01 37.69
N ALA A 549 2.15 7.91 37.52
CA ALA A 549 3.41 7.96 38.26
C ALA A 549 3.71 9.38 38.75
N THR A 550 4.50 9.46 39.82
CA THR A 550 4.89 10.72 40.48
C THR A 550 6.32 10.63 40.97
N GLY A 551 7.05 11.74 40.96
CA GLY A 551 8.46 11.71 41.35
C GLY A 551 9.13 13.06 41.52
N THR A 552 10.43 13.01 41.83
CA THR A 552 11.32 14.18 41.81
C THR A 552 12.62 13.80 41.12
N SER A 553 12.71 14.09 39.83
CA SER A 553 13.84 13.75 38.96
C SER A 553 13.79 14.61 37.70
N THR A 554 14.69 14.34 36.76
CA THR A 554 14.67 14.94 35.41
C THR A 554 13.73 14.23 34.45
N THR A 555 13.21 13.04 34.79
CA THR A 555 12.48 12.18 33.86
C THR A 555 11.25 11.58 34.53
N ALA A 556 10.09 11.85 33.93
CA ALA A 556 8.83 11.18 34.21
C ALA A 556 8.68 10.02 33.24
N THR A 557 8.37 8.81 33.71
CA THR A 557 8.18 7.64 32.83
C THR A 557 7.40 6.52 33.53
N PHE A 558 6.59 5.79 32.77
CA PHE A 558 5.98 4.52 33.15
C PHE A 558 5.40 3.82 31.91
N ASN A 559 5.02 2.56 32.07
CA ASN A 559 4.46 1.74 31.01
C ASN A 559 2.94 1.71 31.10
N VAL A 560 2.28 1.81 29.94
CA VAL A 560 0.83 1.72 29.76
C VAL A 560 0.52 0.44 29.02
N ALA A 561 -0.37 -0.38 29.56
CA ALA A 561 -0.94 -1.51 28.81
C ALA A 561 -1.94 -0.97 27.78
N SER A 562 -1.73 -1.35 26.52
CA SER A 562 -2.54 -0.92 25.37
C SER A 562 -2.61 -2.07 24.35
N ALA A 563 -3.26 -1.84 23.22
CA ALA A 563 -3.22 -2.69 22.04
C ALA A 563 -2.80 -1.88 20.81
N VAL A 564 -2.21 -2.50 19.78
CA VAL A 564 -2.14 -1.91 18.41
C VAL A 564 -3.53 -1.56 17.93
N GLY A 565 -3.64 -0.44 17.21
CA GLY A 565 -4.89 0.18 16.79
C GLY A 565 -5.48 1.15 17.82
N ASP A 566 -5.11 1.01 19.11
CA ASP A 566 -5.40 2.02 20.12
C ASP A 566 -4.51 3.26 19.91
N VAL A 567 -4.80 4.33 20.65
CA VAL A 567 -3.88 5.45 20.86
C VAL A 567 -3.64 5.63 22.34
N VAL A 568 -2.40 5.70 22.79
CA VAL A 568 -2.09 6.01 24.19
C VAL A 568 -1.99 7.52 24.36
N ILE A 569 -2.72 8.05 25.33
CA ILE A 569 -2.75 9.47 25.65
C ILE A 569 -2.22 9.70 27.06
N ASP A 570 -1.48 10.79 27.29
CA ASP A 570 -0.98 11.15 28.62
C ASP A 570 -1.35 12.56 29.08
N ALA A 571 -1.30 12.78 30.38
CA ALA A 571 -1.42 14.07 31.02
C ALA A 571 -0.20 14.27 31.91
N GLN A 572 0.53 15.36 31.69
CA GLN A 572 1.77 15.66 32.40
C GLN A 572 1.66 16.94 33.21
N TYR A 573 2.32 16.95 34.37
CA TYR A 573 2.58 18.13 35.20
C TYR A 573 4.07 18.18 35.56
N TRP A 574 4.65 19.37 35.46
CA TRP A 574 6.04 19.65 35.81
C TRP A 574 6.13 20.94 36.63
N LYS A 575 6.73 20.88 37.82
CA LYS A 575 6.87 22.05 38.70
C LYS A 575 7.99 22.98 38.24
N GLY A 576 7.69 24.26 38.08
CA GLY A 576 8.69 25.32 37.83
C GLY A 576 9.51 25.14 36.56
N ILE A 577 9.00 24.37 35.59
CA ILE A 577 9.61 24.12 34.29
C ILE A 577 8.79 24.85 33.21
N SER A 578 9.47 25.34 32.18
CA SER A 578 8.83 26.01 31.03
C SER A 578 8.82 25.16 29.75
N THR A 579 9.66 24.13 29.67
CA THR A 579 9.81 23.26 28.50
C THR A 579 10.23 21.86 28.92
N THR A 580 9.67 20.85 28.27
CA THR A 580 10.07 19.45 28.38
C THR A 580 10.39 18.89 27.00
N THR A 581 11.09 17.77 26.97
CA THR A 581 11.27 16.94 25.79
C THR A 581 10.40 15.70 25.96
N ASP A 582 9.53 15.46 25.00
CA ASP A 582 8.65 14.28 24.98
C ASP A 582 9.45 13.01 24.65
N GLY A 583 8.95 11.84 25.05
CA GLY A 583 9.59 10.58 24.71
C GLY A 583 9.60 10.27 23.22
N ALA A 584 10.45 9.33 22.82
CA ALA A 584 10.50 8.86 21.44
C ALA A 584 9.17 8.20 21.05
N GLY A 585 8.62 8.55 19.88
CA GLY A 585 7.32 8.06 19.41
C GLY A 585 6.12 8.92 19.86
N GLN A 586 6.29 9.75 20.89
CA GLN A 586 5.23 10.63 21.38
C GLN A 586 5.10 11.90 20.52
N THR A 587 3.86 12.30 20.25
CA THR A 587 3.51 13.55 19.56
C THR A 587 2.76 14.49 20.50
N ALA A 588 3.38 15.63 20.83
CA ALA A 588 2.73 16.67 21.62
C ALA A 588 1.48 17.23 20.92
N GLN A 589 0.37 17.31 21.65
CA GLN A 589 -0.82 18.00 21.17
C GLN A 589 -0.97 19.38 21.80
N TRP A 590 -0.69 19.51 23.09
CA TRP A 590 -0.69 20.81 23.76
C TRP A 590 0.27 20.87 24.94
N GLY A 591 0.78 22.08 25.20
CA GLY A 591 1.55 22.42 26.39
C GLY A 591 1.14 23.81 26.87
N GLN A 592 0.80 23.93 28.16
CA GLN A 592 0.38 25.18 28.78
C GLN A 592 1.01 25.32 30.15
N GLY A 593 1.59 26.48 30.43
CA GLY A 593 2.31 26.69 31.67
C GLY A 593 2.57 28.16 31.97
N ASN A 594 3.17 28.38 33.13
CA ASN A 594 3.63 29.68 33.60
C ASN A 594 4.95 29.50 34.36
N ALA A 595 5.35 30.50 35.16
CA ALA A 595 6.59 30.42 35.92
C ALA A 595 6.58 29.36 37.06
N THR A 596 5.40 28.86 37.47
CA THR A 596 5.25 27.92 38.60
C THR A 596 5.06 26.48 38.15
N PHE A 597 4.56 26.22 36.93
CA PHE A 597 4.42 24.87 36.40
C PHE A 597 4.23 24.83 34.87
N LEU A 598 4.39 23.65 34.29
CA LEU A 598 4.00 23.29 32.93
C LEU A 598 3.07 22.07 32.98
N GLY A 599 1.93 22.15 32.31
CA GLY A 599 1.10 21.03 31.95
C GLY A 599 1.27 20.67 30.48
N GLY A 600 1.14 19.39 30.14
CA GLY A 600 1.27 18.92 28.77
C GLY A 600 0.46 17.66 28.49
N PHE A 601 0.26 17.40 27.20
CA PHE A 601 -0.42 16.23 26.67
C PHE A 601 0.24 15.79 25.38
N THR A 602 0.49 14.50 25.31
CA THR A 602 1.05 13.82 24.14
C THR A 602 0.20 12.59 23.82
N ILE A 603 0.32 12.15 22.57
CA ILE A 603 -0.23 10.88 22.11
C ILE A 603 0.88 10.01 21.54
N GLU A 604 0.70 8.70 21.58
CA GLU A 604 1.56 7.72 20.92
C GLU A 604 0.67 6.60 20.35
N ALA A 605 1.09 5.99 19.25
CA ALA A 605 0.40 4.83 18.70
C ALA A 605 0.35 3.70 19.74
N GLY A 606 -0.76 2.96 19.73
CA GLY A 606 -0.96 1.84 20.65
C GLY A 606 0.00 0.69 20.36
N ALA A 607 0.38 -0.03 21.40
CA ALA A 607 1.10 -1.31 21.29
C ALA A 607 0.75 -2.14 22.52
N THR A 608 1.15 -3.42 22.57
CA THR A 608 0.94 -4.26 23.78
C THR A 608 1.38 -3.55 25.06
N THR A 609 2.45 -2.76 24.97
CA THR A 609 2.87 -1.83 26.02
C THR A 609 3.51 -0.60 25.39
N VAL A 610 3.09 0.58 25.82
CA VAL A 610 3.62 1.87 25.39
C VAL A 610 4.30 2.55 26.58
N THR A 611 5.46 3.19 26.35
CA THR A 611 6.22 3.87 27.42
C THR A 611 6.04 5.38 27.30
N MET A 612 5.14 5.95 28.09
CA MET A 612 4.94 7.39 28.11
C MET A 612 6.01 8.05 28.99
N SER A 613 6.61 9.13 28.49
CA SER A 613 7.67 9.84 29.20
C SER A 613 7.77 11.33 28.87
N GLY A 614 8.47 12.05 29.74
CA GLY A 614 8.88 13.43 29.52
C GLY A 614 10.15 13.72 30.28
N THR A 615 11.01 14.59 29.72
CA THR A 615 12.30 14.95 30.31
C THR A 615 12.45 16.46 30.46
N SER A 616 12.94 16.90 31.63
CA SER A 616 13.31 18.28 31.93
C SER A 616 14.83 18.43 32.05
N GLY A 617 15.33 19.66 31.84
CA GLY A 617 16.76 19.95 32.00
C GLY A 617 17.26 19.98 33.45
N THR A 618 16.36 20.02 34.43
CA THR A 618 16.66 20.05 35.86
C THR A 618 15.73 19.15 36.65
N SER A 619 16.24 18.58 37.76
CA SER A 619 15.43 17.75 38.65
C SER A 619 14.31 18.58 39.28
N THR A 620 13.07 18.15 39.09
CA THR A 620 11.88 18.81 39.65
C THR A 620 10.80 17.79 40.01
N GLN A 621 9.77 18.25 40.72
CA GLN A 621 8.57 17.45 40.97
C GLN A 621 7.75 17.32 39.70
N TRP A 622 7.30 16.10 39.39
CA TRP A 622 6.47 15.81 38.24
C TRP A 622 5.37 14.81 38.59
N GLU A 623 4.29 14.87 37.82
CA GLU A 623 3.20 13.88 37.79
C GLU A 623 2.92 13.55 36.33
N ILE A 624 2.72 12.28 36.02
CA ILE A 624 2.27 11.86 34.70
C ILE A 624 1.21 10.77 34.87
N ALA A 625 0.19 10.80 34.03
CA ALA A 625 -0.77 9.72 33.93
C ALA A 625 -1.15 9.48 32.49
N ALA A 626 -1.59 8.27 32.17
CA ALA A 626 -1.94 7.90 30.83
C ALA A 626 -3.03 6.84 30.82
N VAL A 627 -3.65 6.72 29.65
CA VAL A 627 -4.63 5.68 29.35
C VAL A 627 -4.55 5.32 27.88
N SER A 628 -4.79 4.06 27.54
CA SER A 628 -5.08 3.66 26.16
C SER A 628 -6.48 4.15 25.78
N VAL A 629 -6.63 4.72 24.59
CA VAL A 629 -7.89 5.04 23.93
C VAL A 629 -8.20 3.88 23.00
N LYS A 630 -9.24 3.13 23.32
CA LYS A 630 -9.49 1.84 22.67
C LYS A 630 -10.12 2.01 21.31
N ALA A 631 -9.55 1.36 20.30
CA ALA A 631 -10.21 1.23 19.01
C ALA A 631 -11.58 0.57 19.18
N ALA A 632 -12.58 1.04 18.42
CA ALA A 632 -13.83 0.32 18.27
C ALA A 632 -13.56 -0.99 17.54
N ALA A 633 -13.99 -2.11 18.12
CA ALA A 633 -14.15 -3.34 17.35
C ALA A 633 -15.29 -3.12 16.35
N ALA A 634 -15.18 -3.64 15.12
CA ALA A 634 -16.32 -3.55 14.23
C ALA A 634 -17.49 -4.39 14.78
N ALA A 635 -18.69 -3.97 14.40
CA ALA A 635 -19.89 -4.69 14.81
C ALA A 635 -19.83 -6.11 14.23
N ALA A 636 -20.01 -7.13 15.08
CA ALA A 636 -20.15 -8.49 14.61
C ALA A 636 -21.40 -8.58 13.71
N ASN A 637 -21.22 -8.96 12.45
CA ASN A 637 -22.33 -9.20 11.53
C ASN A 637 -23.27 -10.24 12.15
N THR A 638 -24.53 -9.87 12.34
CA THR A 638 -25.54 -10.71 12.95
C THR A 638 -26.50 -11.20 11.89
N ALA A 639 -26.52 -12.51 11.65
CA ALA A 639 -27.32 -13.11 10.59
C ALA A 639 -28.80 -12.64 10.58
N PRO A 640 -29.38 -12.40 9.39
CA PRO A 640 -30.75 -11.95 9.26
C PRO A 640 -31.73 -13.04 9.69
N THR A 641 -32.80 -12.65 10.38
CA THR A 641 -33.88 -13.56 10.76
C THR A 641 -35.00 -13.54 9.72
N LEU A 642 -35.28 -14.69 9.10
CA LEU A 642 -36.42 -14.90 8.21
C LEU A 642 -37.66 -15.37 8.99
N ASN A 643 -38.77 -14.65 8.87
CA ASN A 643 -40.06 -15.07 9.41
C ASN A 643 -40.72 -16.13 8.50
N ALA A 644 -40.45 -17.40 8.77
CA ALA A 644 -40.99 -18.53 8.01
C ALA A 644 -42.53 -18.66 8.02
N SER A 645 -43.26 -17.92 8.87
CA SER A 645 -44.73 -17.89 8.82
C SER A 645 -45.27 -17.08 7.64
N LYS A 646 -44.43 -16.25 7.02
CA LYS A 646 -44.73 -15.48 5.82
C LYS A 646 -44.25 -16.26 4.59
N SER A 647 -45.19 -16.80 3.80
CA SER A 647 -44.88 -17.59 2.60
C SER A 647 -45.17 -16.77 1.34
N PRO A 648 -44.16 -16.13 0.72
CA PRO A 648 -44.36 -15.38 -0.52
C PRO A 648 -44.71 -16.30 -1.69
N VAL A 649 -45.36 -15.75 -2.71
CA VAL A 649 -45.81 -16.48 -3.90
C VAL A 649 -45.04 -16.00 -5.12
N LEU A 650 -44.46 -16.94 -5.88
CA LEU A 650 -43.79 -16.65 -7.14
C LEU A 650 -44.81 -16.28 -8.22
N THR A 651 -44.40 -15.42 -9.16
CA THR A 651 -45.18 -15.07 -10.36
C THR A 651 -45.58 -16.34 -11.13
N ALA A 652 -46.84 -16.43 -11.53
CA ALA A 652 -47.34 -17.54 -12.34
C ALA A 652 -46.79 -17.46 -13.77
N GLU A 653 -46.37 -18.60 -14.29
CA GLU A 653 -45.86 -18.75 -15.66
C GLU A 653 -46.84 -19.51 -16.53
N ASN A 654 -46.90 -19.16 -17.82
CA ASN A 654 -47.80 -19.83 -18.77
C ASN A 654 -47.37 -21.29 -18.97
N GLU A 655 -48.36 -22.16 -19.19
CA GLU A 655 -48.11 -23.51 -19.70
C GLU A 655 -47.29 -23.43 -21.00
N ASP A 656 -46.35 -24.36 -21.16
CA ASP A 656 -45.44 -24.43 -22.31
C ASP A 656 -44.57 -23.18 -22.54
N ALA A 657 -44.38 -22.36 -21.50
CA ALA A 657 -43.49 -21.21 -21.60
C ALA A 657 -42.07 -21.61 -22.03
N ALA A 658 -41.47 -20.77 -22.87
CA ALA A 658 -40.13 -20.96 -23.37
C ALA A 658 -39.07 -20.67 -22.29
N VAL A 659 -37.80 -20.86 -22.63
CA VAL A 659 -36.68 -20.35 -21.81
C VAL A 659 -36.84 -18.82 -21.69
N PRO A 660 -36.65 -18.24 -20.49
CA PRO A 660 -36.95 -16.83 -20.26
C PRO A 660 -36.03 -15.90 -21.07
N THR A 661 -36.59 -14.77 -21.51
CA THR A 661 -35.87 -13.66 -22.17
C THR A 661 -36.43 -12.33 -21.69
N GLY A 662 -35.56 -11.36 -21.39
CA GLY A 662 -35.97 -10.07 -20.83
C GLY A 662 -36.47 -10.18 -19.38
N ALA A 663 -37.10 -9.12 -18.89
CA ALA A 663 -37.50 -8.94 -17.49
C ALA A 663 -38.79 -9.71 -17.11
N VAL A 664 -38.79 -11.04 -17.29
CA VAL A 664 -39.86 -11.96 -16.88
C VAL A 664 -39.54 -12.63 -15.53
N GLY A 665 -40.49 -13.40 -14.97
CA GLY A 665 -40.32 -14.08 -13.69
C GLY A 665 -40.56 -13.19 -12.46
N THR A 666 -40.13 -13.68 -11.31
CA THR A 666 -40.35 -13.05 -9.99
C THR A 666 -39.11 -12.27 -9.56
N LEU A 667 -39.27 -11.00 -9.15
CA LEU A 667 -38.20 -10.23 -8.52
C LEU A 667 -37.88 -10.77 -7.13
N ILE A 668 -36.61 -10.86 -6.75
CA ILE A 668 -36.26 -11.32 -5.41
C ILE A 668 -36.70 -10.32 -4.33
N SER A 669 -36.64 -9.02 -4.64
CA SER A 669 -37.23 -7.95 -3.81
C SER A 669 -38.75 -8.07 -3.61
N SER A 670 -39.43 -8.99 -4.32
CA SER A 670 -40.82 -9.34 -4.05
C SER A 670 -41.05 -10.52 -3.12
N LEU A 671 -39.99 -11.27 -2.81
CA LEU A 671 -40.02 -12.43 -1.94
C LEU A 671 -39.59 -12.09 -0.52
N VAL A 672 -38.70 -11.11 -0.38
CA VAL A 672 -38.16 -10.65 0.90
C VAL A 672 -38.06 -9.13 0.97
N ASP A 673 -38.40 -8.58 2.13
CA ASP A 673 -38.24 -7.16 2.48
C ASP A 673 -38.28 -6.94 4.01
N PHE A 674 -37.67 -5.82 4.44
CA PHE A 674 -37.70 -5.35 5.82
C PHE A 674 -39.02 -4.67 6.16
N ALA A 675 -39.41 -4.70 7.44
CA ALA A 675 -40.62 -4.03 7.92
C ALA A 675 -40.60 -2.48 7.79
N THR A 676 -39.44 -1.88 7.51
CA THR A 676 -39.31 -0.43 7.31
C THR A 676 -38.26 -0.15 6.22
N PRO A 677 -38.59 0.64 5.18
CA PRO A 677 -39.93 1.16 4.86
C PRO A 677 -40.92 0.02 4.57
N SER A 678 -42.16 0.13 5.04
CA SER A 678 -43.17 -0.94 4.92
C SER A 678 -43.41 -1.31 3.46
N GLY A 679 -43.42 -2.61 3.15
CA GLY A 679 -43.48 -3.14 1.79
C GLY A 679 -44.28 -4.45 1.66
N GLN A 680 -43.88 -5.29 0.71
CA GLN A 680 -44.60 -6.45 0.18
C GLN A 680 -44.94 -7.51 1.23
N VAL A 681 -43.93 -8.14 1.86
CA VAL A 681 -44.09 -9.35 2.69
C VAL A 681 -43.72 -9.07 4.16
N ASP A 682 -42.82 -8.13 4.39
CA ASP A 682 -42.24 -7.72 5.68
C ASP A 682 -41.80 -8.95 6.49
N ASN A 683 -40.95 -9.80 5.89
CA ASN A 683 -40.59 -11.11 6.42
C ASN A 683 -39.14 -11.25 6.87
N VAL A 684 -38.32 -10.20 6.75
CA VAL A 684 -36.93 -10.23 7.23
C VAL A 684 -36.68 -9.14 8.27
N THR A 685 -35.89 -9.46 9.28
CA THR A 685 -35.32 -8.49 10.22
C THR A 685 -33.83 -8.73 10.34
N ASP A 686 -33.06 -7.65 10.42
CA ASP A 686 -31.62 -7.69 10.58
C ASP A 686 -31.20 -6.79 11.75
N PRO A 687 -30.39 -7.27 12.71
CA PRO A 687 -29.84 -6.44 13.77
C PRO A 687 -28.84 -5.39 13.28
N ASP A 688 -28.25 -5.58 12.10
CA ASP A 688 -27.23 -4.71 11.53
C ASP A 688 -27.85 -3.51 10.82
N SER A 689 -27.36 -2.31 11.18
CA SER A 689 -27.89 -1.06 10.66
C SER A 689 -27.46 -0.86 9.20
N GLY A 690 -28.42 -0.89 8.28
CA GLY A 690 -28.17 -0.66 6.86
C GLY A 690 -27.86 -1.92 6.06
N ALA A 691 -28.10 -3.10 6.64
CA ALA A 691 -27.97 -4.38 5.95
C ALA A 691 -28.68 -4.37 4.59
N ALA A 692 -27.99 -4.88 3.57
CA ALA A 692 -28.61 -5.18 2.29
C ALA A 692 -29.47 -6.45 2.45
N LEU A 693 -30.26 -6.79 1.43
CA LEU A 693 -31.18 -7.92 1.53
C LEU A 693 -31.16 -8.79 0.30
N GLY A 694 -31.31 -10.09 0.49
CA GLY A 694 -31.37 -11.12 -0.54
C GLY A 694 -31.84 -12.45 0.02
N ILE A 695 -31.71 -13.50 -0.80
CA ILE A 695 -32.01 -14.87 -0.41
C ILE A 695 -30.90 -15.82 -0.80
N ALA A 696 -30.73 -16.89 -0.02
CA ALA A 696 -29.91 -18.05 -0.36
C ALA A 696 -30.80 -19.25 -0.66
N VAL A 697 -30.98 -19.61 -1.95
CA VAL A 697 -31.83 -20.71 -2.38
C VAL A 697 -31.13 -22.04 -2.14
N SER A 698 -31.65 -22.85 -1.23
CA SER A 698 -31.07 -24.12 -0.78
C SER A 698 -31.81 -25.36 -1.27
N ALA A 699 -33.02 -25.22 -1.80
CA ALA A 699 -33.73 -26.29 -2.49
C ALA A 699 -34.69 -25.72 -3.54
N ALA A 700 -34.94 -26.47 -4.62
CA ALA A 700 -35.91 -26.12 -5.65
C ALA A 700 -36.60 -27.38 -6.20
N ASP A 701 -37.91 -27.32 -6.42
CA ASP A 701 -38.68 -28.42 -7.02
C ASP A 701 -38.48 -28.45 -8.54
N THR A 702 -37.80 -29.48 -9.03
CA THR A 702 -37.51 -29.68 -10.46
C THR A 702 -38.37 -30.77 -11.10
N THR A 703 -39.39 -31.28 -10.40
CA THR A 703 -40.20 -32.41 -10.88
C THR A 703 -41.08 -32.05 -12.08
N GLN A 704 -41.53 -30.80 -12.17
CA GLN A 704 -42.46 -30.32 -13.20
C GLN A 704 -41.89 -29.22 -14.10
N GLY A 705 -40.59 -28.96 -14.03
CA GLY A 705 -39.95 -27.92 -14.83
C GLY A 705 -38.52 -27.64 -14.41
N SER A 706 -37.93 -26.60 -15.00
CA SER A 706 -36.56 -26.18 -14.75
C SER A 706 -36.52 -24.74 -14.26
N TRP A 707 -35.60 -24.45 -13.35
CA TRP A 707 -35.42 -23.13 -12.75
C TRP A 707 -34.29 -22.35 -13.41
N TYR A 708 -34.54 -21.06 -13.61
CA TYR A 708 -33.58 -20.10 -14.14
C TYR A 708 -33.52 -18.87 -13.23
N TYR A 709 -32.38 -18.19 -13.23
CA TYR A 709 -32.21 -16.91 -12.56
C TYR A 709 -31.47 -15.92 -13.46
N THR A 710 -31.58 -14.64 -13.12
CA THR A 710 -30.81 -13.55 -13.72
C THR A 710 -30.44 -12.58 -12.62
N THR A 711 -29.27 -11.95 -12.76
CA THR A 711 -28.79 -10.85 -11.90
C THR A 711 -28.73 -9.52 -12.65
N ASN A 712 -29.08 -9.52 -13.95
CA ASN A 712 -28.92 -8.37 -14.84
C ASN A 712 -30.22 -7.98 -15.57
N GLY A 713 -31.35 -8.11 -14.88
CA GLY A 713 -32.66 -7.68 -15.40
C GLY A 713 -33.21 -8.57 -16.51
N GLY A 714 -32.66 -9.77 -16.70
CA GLY A 714 -33.07 -10.72 -17.74
C GLY A 714 -32.39 -10.53 -19.09
N THR A 715 -31.29 -9.77 -19.12
CA THR A 715 -30.39 -9.69 -20.29
C THR A 715 -29.70 -11.04 -20.53
N ASN A 716 -29.30 -11.71 -19.45
CA ASN A 716 -28.81 -13.08 -19.46
C ASN A 716 -29.57 -13.90 -18.42
N TRP A 717 -29.97 -15.12 -18.80
CA TRP A 717 -30.65 -16.08 -17.93
C TRP A 717 -29.79 -17.33 -17.79
N LEU A 718 -29.48 -17.68 -16.55
CA LEU A 718 -28.67 -18.84 -16.18
C LEU A 718 -29.56 -19.90 -15.54
N ALA A 719 -29.24 -21.18 -15.74
CA ALA A 719 -29.91 -22.25 -15.01
C ALA A 719 -29.56 -22.17 -13.53
N LEU A 720 -30.54 -22.37 -12.64
CA LEU A 720 -30.33 -22.31 -11.18
C LEU A 720 -29.27 -23.33 -10.71
N GLY A 721 -29.24 -24.49 -11.38
CA GLY A 721 -28.37 -25.62 -11.05
C GLY A 721 -28.92 -26.45 -9.88
N SER A 722 -28.11 -27.40 -9.42
CA SER A 722 -28.42 -28.21 -8.24
C SER A 722 -28.12 -27.42 -6.97
N VAL A 723 -29.15 -26.95 -6.28
CA VAL A 723 -29.03 -26.22 -5.02
C VAL A 723 -29.18 -27.15 -3.82
N SER A 724 -28.42 -26.88 -2.76
CA SER A 724 -28.47 -27.61 -1.47
C SER A 724 -28.03 -26.67 -0.34
N SER A 725 -28.08 -27.11 0.92
CA SER A 725 -27.52 -26.31 2.03
C SER A 725 -26.01 -26.10 1.92
N SER A 726 -25.26 -27.03 1.31
CA SER A 726 -23.82 -26.88 1.04
C SER A 726 -23.52 -26.24 -0.31
N ASN A 727 -24.56 -25.85 -1.07
CA ASN A 727 -24.45 -25.29 -2.40
C ASN A 727 -25.66 -24.39 -2.69
N ALA A 728 -25.89 -23.42 -1.81
CA ALA A 728 -27.04 -22.51 -1.89
C ALA A 728 -26.73 -21.38 -2.88
N ARG A 729 -27.69 -21.04 -3.75
CA ARG A 729 -27.54 -19.93 -4.70
C ARG A 729 -27.92 -18.62 -4.04
N LEU A 730 -26.99 -17.68 -3.98
CA LEU A 730 -27.26 -16.33 -3.49
C LEU A 730 -27.94 -15.49 -4.56
N LEU A 731 -29.00 -14.77 -4.21
CA LEU A 731 -29.74 -13.87 -5.10
C LEU A 731 -30.13 -12.59 -4.34
N ALA A 732 -29.68 -11.44 -4.82
CA ALA A 732 -29.92 -10.14 -4.18
C ALA A 732 -31.38 -9.67 -4.34
N ALA A 733 -31.93 -9.00 -3.33
CA ALA A 733 -33.26 -8.37 -3.37
C ALA A 733 -33.18 -6.95 -3.97
N ASP A 734 -32.70 -6.86 -5.22
CA ASP A 734 -32.56 -5.60 -5.96
C ASP A 734 -33.65 -5.46 -7.06
N SER A 735 -33.47 -4.51 -7.98
CA SER A 735 -34.38 -4.24 -9.10
C SER A 735 -34.14 -5.12 -10.34
N ASN A 736 -33.05 -5.89 -10.37
CA ASN A 736 -32.56 -6.62 -11.53
C ASN A 736 -32.63 -8.14 -11.36
N THR A 737 -32.56 -8.64 -10.13
CA THR A 737 -32.40 -10.05 -9.83
C THR A 737 -33.74 -10.75 -9.79
N ARG A 738 -33.87 -11.81 -10.60
CA ARG A 738 -35.15 -12.51 -10.81
C ARG A 738 -34.97 -14.01 -10.83
N LEU A 739 -36.02 -14.72 -10.43
CA LEU A 739 -36.17 -16.16 -10.51
C LEU A 739 -37.32 -16.52 -11.47
N TYR A 740 -37.12 -17.53 -12.31
CA TYR A 740 -38.07 -17.96 -13.32
C TYR A 740 -38.23 -19.48 -13.33
N PHE A 741 -39.48 -19.93 -13.39
CA PHE A 741 -39.80 -21.35 -13.55
C PHE A 741 -40.24 -21.62 -14.98
N LYS A 742 -39.55 -22.51 -15.68
CA LYS A 742 -39.96 -22.99 -16.99
C LYS A 742 -40.68 -24.33 -16.84
N PRO A 743 -42.01 -24.41 -17.04
CA PRO A 743 -42.74 -25.66 -16.95
C PRO A 743 -42.27 -26.72 -17.97
N ASN A 744 -42.43 -27.99 -17.61
CA ASN A 744 -42.39 -29.11 -18.54
C ASN A 744 -43.56 -29.02 -19.54
N ALA A 745 -43.39 -29.62 -20.72
CA ALA A 745 -44.41 -29.58 -21.75
C ALA A 745 -45.75 -30.17 -21.25
N ASN A 746 -46.85 -29.44 -21.45
CA ASN A 746 -48.21 -29.75 -21.00
C ASN A 746 -48.39 -29.83 -19.48
N TYR A 747 -47.48 -29.26 -18.70
CA TYR A 747 -47.70 -29.12 -17.26
C TYR A 747 -48.54 -27.88 -16.97
N ASN A 748 -49.66 -28.09 -16.29
CA ASN A 748 -50.45 -27.06 -15.64
C ASN A 748 -50.75 -27.49 -14.20
N GLY A 749 -50.57 -26.58 -13.24
CA GLY A 749 -50.72 -26.89 -11.83
C GLY A 749 -50.02 -25.89 -10.92
N THR A 750 -50.00 -26.19 -9.63
CA THR A 750 -49.33 -25.38 -8.59
C THR A 750 -48.24 -26.21 -7.92
N LEU A 751 -47.05 -25.64 -7.79
CA LEU A 751 -45.98 -26.19 -6.94
C LEU A 751 -46.17 -25.66 -5.52
N SER A 752 -46.53 -26.54 -4.58
CA SER A 752 -46.77 -26.15 -3.17
C SER A 752 -45.48 -25.83 -2.40
N SER A 753 -44.32 -26.30 -2.89
CA SER A 753 -43.01 -26.08 -2.27
C SER A 753 -41.97 -25.80 -3.37
N ALA A 754 -42.19 -24.70 -4.09
CA ALA A 754 -41.39 -24.35 -5.26
C ALA A 754 -39.89 -24.20 -4.97
N ILE A 755 -39.54 -23.46 -3.92
CA ILE A 755 -38.17 -23.28 -3.43
C ILE A 755 -38.12 -23.27 -1.91
N THR A 756 -36.94 -23.57 -1.34
CA THR A 756 -36.57 -23.30 0.05
C THR A 756 -35.39 -22.33 0.05
N PHE A 757 -35.44 -21.31 0.91
CA PHE A 757 -34.39 -20.30 0.99
C PHE A 757 -34.19 -19.79 2.43
N TYR A 758 -33.03 -19.18 2.64
CA TYR A 758 -32.69 -18.41 3.85
C TYR A 758 -32.64 -16.92 3.49
N ALA A 759 -32.89 -16.04 4.47
CA ALA A 759 -32.58 -14.62 4.29
C ALA A 759 -31.07 -14.45 4.20
N TRP A 760 -30.64 -13.45 3.44
CA TRP A 760 -29.24 -13.15 3.22
C TRP A 760 -29.08 -11.63 3.29
N ASP A 761 -28.17 -11.16 4.15
CA ASP A 761 -27.86 -9.74 4.42
C ASP A 761 -26.88 -9.15 3.40
N GLN A 762 -26.38 -9.99 2.50
CA GLN A 762 -25.31 -9.69 1.55
C GLN A 762 -23.94 -9.38 2.15
N THR A 763 -23.77 -9.65 3.44
CA THR A 763 -22.50 -9.41 4.12
C THR A 763 -21.40 -10.34 3.60
N SER A 764 -21.74 -11.57 3.22
CA SER A 764 -20.81 -12.53 2.61
C SER A 764 -21.36 -13.14 1.30
N GLY A 765 -20.47 -13.54 0.39
CA GLY A 765 -20.83 -14.08 -0.92
C GLY A 765 -21.31 -13.03 -1.94
N ALA A 766 -21.41 -13.43 -3.22
CA ALA A 766 -21.78 -12.54 -4.33
C ALA A 766 -23.15 -12.91 -4.94
N ASN A 767 -23.88 -11.93 -5.47
CA ASN A 767 -25.15 -12.17 -6.14
C ASN A 767 -24.96 -13.13 -7.33
N GLY A 768 -25.67 -14.25 -7.30
CA GLY A 768 -25.56 -15.31 -8.29
C GLY A 768 -24.47 -16.33 -8.00
N SER A 769 -23.69 -16.25 -6.92
CA SER A 769 -22.69 -17.25 -6.52
C SER A 769 -23.30 -18.43 -5.73
N LEU A 770 -22.51 -19.50 -5.53
CA LEU A 770 -22.89 -20.64 -4.69
C LEU A 770 -22.09 -20.61 -3.39
N VAL A 771 -22.76 -20.85 -2.27
CA VAL A 771 -22.13 -20.88 -0.94
C VAL A 771 -22.61 -22.07 -0.12
N SER A 772 -21.81 -22.45 0.89
CA SER A 772 -22.24 -23.39 1.92
C SER A 772 -22.82 -22.62 3.10
N LEU A 773 -24.02 -22.99 3.55
CA LEU A 773 -24.67 -22.42 4.74
C LEU A 773 -24.11 -23.14 5.97
N THR A 774 -23.08 -22.58 6.62
CA THR A 774 -22.55 -23.10 7.88
C THR A 774 -23.29 -22.50 9.08
N SER A 775 -23.20 -23.13 10.25
CA SER A 775 -23.99 -22.79 11.46
C SER A 775 -23.67 -21.44 12.10
N SER A 776 -22.77 -20.65 11.53
CA SER A 776 -22.55 -19.23 11.84
C SER A 776 -23.52 -18.30 11.12
N ASP A 777 -24.22 -18.79 10.08
CA ASP A 777 -25.02 -17.99 9.12
C ASP A 777 -26.53 -18.24 9.24
N THR A 778 -26.99 -18.83 10.36
CA THR A 778 -28.41 -19.10 10.69
C THR A 778 -28.68 -18.71 12.13
#